data_AF-A0A7X7YC11-F1
#
_entry.id   AF-A0A7X7YC11-F1
#
_cell.length_a   1.000
_cell.length_b   1.000
_cell.length_c   1.000
_cell.angle_alpha   90.00
_cell.angle_beta   90.00
_cell.angle_gamma   90.00
#
_symmetry.space_group_name_H-M   'P 1'
#
loop_
_entity.id
_entity.type
_entity.pdbx_description
1 polymer ?
#
loop_
_entity_poly.entity_id
_entity_poly.type
_entity_poly.pdbx_seq_one_letter_code
_entity_poly.pdbx_strand_id
1 'polypeptide(L)'
;MFYHSSGYYCADSDGDGVKDNCPGHTYNGCRDTNGDGINDSCPGHNVWIPNWVDKTDTVVIYSDLYEVTRSYSYWTIDHFEAFVPESLTVSNNALPGGSINIAASGINVPNISLLQSTSINDHVMNDPFGDAKSDGTLKYDSNAACYVVEVSDGYLDGGKVKPSVPVISNHGAIIESRIPQYRVKNDLLKFNESTILDDTVTNTGDAKAPAKIPKAPVCGNNVFFKNKNTIPDNVLNGIHTSSGSICYKRVSGTVNPVYESEIYYSIPSINSVTVHTPVICNAYIYDDKENDQSLVPDESRTTVVLGRPSKIALYTTGTHLDIPGYNNTPGGSMDCRKYTSERQVLFPFDIYAGTDKPDPSCYVKKNTWHTVPVDAPDEIDIYVPTWVPEGNYTVKFREISVNAPSPDREQQYANTDISNYAAFCEIPVKVTGRIYGFRIADVSDLLWWDVFRVSKNSAEHTGNYYYVGTKDEEGNDRGISPIFTLPLIEGSHPVYENKGVLKTGYAFKFELNTIGEYYGNSDYISITPEFWYVKKDGTGCRKVDLWYHDSFGGKMNYFVKISPDDPRNVNNTKYMKLGDLYRNVPDNEIKDTSRILGIDEYTFRNSSVEIGSFDHITLSEGQRTFIGTKQSLPNGIEADDSIKSVQKWYGEYYLPNDLFAVDQNFDVIEYGRTHNGLNGRESFWLKDGYIIINFRIETVKNGDFNNPVLSYWSAPRCNMFLREGFIYEKTDYHGITFTFKDGDIVFYDTDKRSSDDYRTGGTH
;
A
#
# COMPACT_ATOMS: atom_id res chain seq x y z
N MET A 1 57.50 -124.98 42.26
CA MET A 1 57.72 -126.06 43.25
C MET A 1 56.70 -127.14 42.95
N PHE A 2 57.14 -128.23 42.32
CA PHE A 2 56.31 -129.40 42.05
C PHE A 2 56.82 -130.56 42.92
N TYR A 3 55.92 -131.24 43.61
CA TYR A 3 56.18 -132.50 44.29
C TYR A 3 55.23 -133.56 43.70
N HIS A 4 55.79 -134.70 43.29
CA HIS A 4 55.05 -135.90 42.89
C HIS A 4 54.67 -136.72 44.14
N SER A 5 53.47 -137.32 44.14
CA SER A 5 53.05 -138.31 45.14
C SER A 5 52.85 -139.69 44.50
N SER A 6 53.09 -140.75 45.29
CA SER A 6 53.38 -142.13 44.88
C SER A 6 52.18 -142.98 44.40
N GLY A 7 52.50 -144.01 43.59
CA GLY A 7 51.57 -145.03 43.09
C GLY A 7 52.22 -146.40 42.86
N TYR A 8 52.12 -147.25 43.89
CA TYR A 8 51.90 -148.71 43.94
C TYR A 8 52.87 -149.81 43.44
N TYR A 9 53.99 -149.57 42.72
CA TYR A 9 54.87 -150.69 42.33
C TYR A 9 56.38 -150.56 42.59
N CYS A 10 56.82 -149.49 43.26
CA CYS A 10 58.19 -149.35 43.77
C CYS A 10 58.14 -148.70 45.17
N ALA A 11 58.78 -149.34 46.16
CA ALA A 11 58.89 -148.81 47.52
C ALA A 11 60.20 -148.04 47.64
N ASP A 12 60.14 -146.73 47.43
CA ASP A 12 61.22 -145.78 47.72
C ASP A 12 61.13 -145.39 49.21
N SER A 13 62.13 -145.78 49.99
CA SER A 13 62.11 -145.77 51.45
C SER A 13 62.80 -144.55 52.06
N ASP A 14 63.51 -143.76 51.27
CA ASP A 14 64.27 -142.57 51.69
C ASP A 14 64.03 -141.34 50.79
N GLY A 15 63.29 -141.47 49.70
CA GLY A 15 62.66 -140.37 48.97
C GLY A 15 63.62 -139.51 48.15
N ASP A 16 64.83 -139.98 47.90
CA ASP A 16 65.88 -139.24 47.15
C ASP A 16 66.01 -139.67 45.68
N GLY A 17 65.35 -140.76 45.28
CA GLY A 17 65.16 -141.14 43.87
C GLY A 17 66.42 -141.56 43.12
N VAL A 18 67.51 -141.98 43.79
CA VAL A 18 68.74 -142.46 43.12
C VAL A 18 69.17 -143.85 43.63
N LYS A 19 68.97 -144.88 42.78
CA LYS A 19 69.28 -146.33 42.95
C LYS A 19 68.18 -147.22 43.55
N ASP A 20 66.94 -147.05 43.10
CA ASP A 20 65.88 -148.01 43.41
C ASP A 20 65.75 -149.14 42.38
N ASN A 21 65.72 -150.37 42.87
CA ASN A 21 65.73 -151.60 42.08
C ASN A 21 64.36 -152.30 42.17
N CYS A 22 63.53 -152.20 41.12
CA CYS A 22 62.19 -152.80 41.10
C CYS A 22 62.21 -154.16 40.36
N PRO A 23 61.90 -155.29 41.03
CA PRO A 23 61.97 -156.62 40.41
C PRO A 23 60.86 -156.78 39.36
N GLY A 24 61.23 -157.05 38.10
CA GLY A 24 60.28 -157.41 37.03
C GLY A 24 60.29 -156.51 35.78
N HIS A 25 61.12 -155.46 35.72
CA HIS A 25 61.26 -154.60 34.53
C HIS A 25 62.72 -154.49 34.05
N THR A 26 62.91 -154.53 32.73
CA THR A 26 64.20 -154.56 32.03
C THR A 26 64.76 -153.19 31.61
N TYR A 27 64.31 -152.07 32.21
CA TYR A 27 64.86 -150.74 31.87
C TYR A 27 64.72 -149.74 33.03
N ASN A 28 65.77 -148.93 33.24
CA ASN A 28 65.88 -147.90 34.28
C ASN A 28 65.07 -146.65 33.89
N GLY A 29 64.21 -146.19 34.80
CA GLY A 29 63.20 -145.15 34.61
C GLY A 29 63.73 -143.71 34.39
N CYS A 30 62.77 -142.84 34.05
CA CYS A 30 62.91 -141.58 33.35
C CYS A 30 63.71 -140.50 34.09
N ARG A 31 64.45 -139.72 33.30
CA ARG A 31 65.37 -138.66 33.76
C ARG A 31 64.95 -137.33 33.14
N ASP A 32 64.21 -136.52 33.91
CA ASP A 32 64.11 -135.08 33.62
C ASP A 32 65.48 -134.48 33.94
N THR A 33 66.20 -134.06 32.90
CA THR A 33 67.62 -133.70 32.97
C THR A 33 67.81 -132.19 33.19
N ASN A 34 66.73 -131.40 33.11
CA ASN A 34 66.75 -129.94 33.15
C ASN A 34 65.72 -129.32 34.11
N GLY A 35 64.83 -130.13 34.71
CA GLY A 35 63.93 -129.72 35.79
C GLY A 35 62.85 -128.74 35.35
N ASP A 36 62.51 -128.70 34.07
CA ASP A 36 61.54 -127.75 33.49
C ASP A 36 60.17 -128.37 33.16
N GLY A 37 60.03 -129.69 33.16
CA GLY A 37 58.74 -130.39 33.12
C GLY A 37 57.90 -130.12 31.86
N ILE A 38 58.51 -129.78 30.71
CA ILE A 38 57.83 -129.53 29.44
C ILE A 38 58.31 -130.52 28.37
N ASN A 39 57.37 -131.24 27.72
CA ASN A 39 57.62 -132.10 26.56
C ASN A 39 58.69 -133.19 26.75
N ASP A 40 58.75 -133.77 27.95
CA ASP A 40 59.34 -135.09 28.17
C ASP A 40 58.35 -136.19 27.71
N SER A 41 58.79 -137.01 26.77
CA SER A 41 57.99 -138.06 26.15
C SER A 41 57.99 -139.32 27.02
N CYS A 42 56.87 -139.59 27.71
CA CYS A 42 56.63 -140.82 28.46
C CYS A 42 55.50 -141.62 27.79
N PRO A 43 55.78 -142.74 27.11
CA PRO A 43 54.75 -143.56 26.49
C PRO A 43 53.83 -144.18 27.55
N GLY A 44 52.56 -143.78 27.62
CA GLY A 44 51.53 -144.46 28.43
C GLY A 44 50.51 -143.61 29.18
N HIS A 45 50.61 -142.28 29.22
CA HIS A 45 49.65 -141.41 29.92
C HIS A 45 48.91 -140.48 28.95
N ASN A 46 47.57 -140.56 28.92
CA ASN A 46 46.71 -140.02 27.84
C ASN A 46 45.67 -138.98 28.29
N VAL A 47 45.95 -138.10 29.26
CA VAL A 47 45.09 -136.92 29.54
C VAL A 47 45.91 -135.75 30.08
N TRP A 48 45.95 -134.64 29.34
CA TRP A 48 46.54 -133.34 29.73
C TRP A 48 45.41 -132.38 30.12
N ILE A 49 45.47 -131.79 31.31
CA ILE A 49 44.50 -130.79 31.82
C ILE A 49 45.25 -129.46 32.01
N PRO A 50 44.97 -128.40 31.25
CA PRO A 50 45.62 -127.10 31.43
C PRO A 50 44.97 -126.24 32.52
N ASN A 51 45.80 -125.70 33.43
CA ASN A 51 45.44 -124.62 34.34
C ASN A 51 45.80 -123.26 33.72
N TRP A 52 44.87 -122.65 32.97
CA TRP A 52 45.00 -121.24 32.58
C TRP A 52 44.56 -120.34 33.74
N VAL A 53 45.32 -119.28 34.01
CA VAL A 53 44.99 -118.25 35.00
C VAL A 53 44.87 -116.92 34.28
N ASP A 54 43.71 -116.27 34.38
CA ASP A 54 43.52 -114.95 33.82
C ASP A 54 44.46 -113.95 34.50
N LYS A 55 45.17 -113.15 33.70
CA LYS A 55 46.02 -112.06 34.16
C LYS A 55 45.54 -110.76 33.53
N THR A 56 45.21 -109.79 34.37
CA THR A 56 44.91 -108.41 33.98
C THR A 56 46.02 -107.48 34.45
N ASP A 57 46.42 -106.53 33.63
CA ASP A 57 47.39 -105.48 33.96
C ASP A 57 46.86 -104.13 33.48
N THR A 58 47.14 -103.06 34.21
CA THR A 58 46.72 -101.69 33.87
C THR A 58 47.94 -100.84 33.62
N VAL A 59 48.03 -100.22 32.44
CA VAL A 59 49.16 -99.35 32.06
C VAL A 59 48.61 -97.98 31.70
N VAL A 60 49.08 -96.94 32.40
CA VAL A 60 48.78 -95.55 32.09
C VAL A 60 49.90 -94.98 31.23
N ILE A 61 49.54 -94.28 30.15
CA ILE A 61 50.48 -93.56 29.30
C ILE A 61 50.11 -92.07 29.27
N TYR A 62 51.12 -91.20 29.23
CA TYR A 62 50.96 -89.75 29.12
C TYR A 62 51.43 -89.29 27.74
N SER A 63 50.79 -88.25 27.19
CA SER A 63 51.30 -87.53 26.03
C SER A 63 52.40 -86.55 26.43
N ASP A 64 52.99 -85.86 25.45
CA ASP A 64 53.80 -84.67 25.72
C ASP A 64 52.97 -83.56 26.39
N LEU A 65 53.67 -82.65 27.07
CA LEU A 65 53.06 -81.47 27.71
C LEU A 65 52.46 -80.54 26.66
N TYR A 66 51.26 -80.02 26.96
CA TYR A 66 50.57 -79.05 26.11
C TYR A 66 50.11 -77.86 26.96
N GLU A 67 50.53 -76.66 26.60
CA GLU A 67 50.11 -75.42 27.24
C GLU A 67 48.79 -74.93 26.64
N VAL A 68 47.83 -74.61 27.50
CA VAL A 68 46.50 -74.16 27.10
C VAL A 68 46.33 -72.71 27.51
N THR A 69 46.07 -71.84 26.55
CA THR A 69 45.76 -70.43 26.79
C THR A 69 44.29 -70.16 26.51
N ARG A 70 43.65 -69.38 27.38
CA ARG A 70 42.29 -68.89 27.20
C ARG A 70 42.32 -67.38 27.28
N SER A 71 41.83 -66.72 26.24
CA SER A 71 41.68 -65.28 26.17
C SER A 71 40.20 -64.95 26.09
N TYR A 72 39.83 -63.74 26.48
CA TYR A 72 38.49 -63.23 26.26
C TYR A 72 38.50 -61.79 25.77
N SER A 73 37.42 -61.40 25.08
CA SER A 73 37.16 -60.03 24.68
C SER A 73 35.67 -59.70 24.78
N TYR A 74 35.36 -58.51 25.33
CA TYR A 74 34.01 -57.97 25.40
C TYR A 74 34.03 -56.45 25.31
N TRP A 75 32.87 -55.87 25.01
CA TRP A 75 32.66 -54.44 24.85
C TRP A 75 31.76 -53.90 25.95
N THR A 76 32.17 -52.77 26.54
CA THR A 76 31.38 -52.02 27.52
C THR A 76 31.01 -50.64 26.98
N ILE A 77 29.97 -50.04 27.57
CA ILE A 77 29.53 -48.69 27.29
C ILE A 77 30.17 -47.76 28.31
N ASP A 78 31.25 -47.10 27.91
CA ASP A 78 31.92 -46.10 28.75
C ASP A 78 31.10 -44.79 28.83
N HIS A 79 30.53 -44.38 27.70
CA HIS A 79 29.78 -43.14 27.57
C HIS A 79 28.69 -43.27 26.49
N PHE A 80 27.48 -42.81 26.79
CA PHE A 80 26.39 -42.76 25.82
C PHE A 80 25.40 -41.64 26.11
N GLU A 81 25.19 -40.76 25.13
CA GLU A 81 24.16 -39.73 25.13
C GLU A 81 23.50 -39.64 23.75
N ALA A 82 22.18 -39.44 23.75
CA ALA A 82 21.40 -39.19 22.55
C ALA A 82 20.59 -37.90 22.74
N PHE A 83 20.48 -37.11 21.68
CA PHE A 83 19.81 -35.81 21.70
C PHE A 83 18.81 -35.72 20.55
N VAL A 84 17.67 -35.08 20.80
CA VAL A 84 16.65 -34.79 19.79
C VAL A 84 16.44 -33.28 19.66
N PRO A 85 16.16 -32.77 18.45
CA PRO A 85 15.80 -31.36 18.29
C PRO A 85 14.53 -31.02 19.07
N GLU A 86 14.60 -30.01 19.95
CA GLU A 86 13.47 -29.59 20.81
C GLU A 86 12.87 -28.28 20.31
N SER A 87 13.70 -27.29 19.98
CA SER A 87 13.23 -25.97 19.57
C SER A 87 14.24 -25.21 18.70
N LEU A 88 13.74 -24.20 18.01
CA LEU A 88 14.50 -23.30 17.14
C LEU A 88 14.22 -21.86 17.53
N THR A 89 15.26 -21.10 17.86
CA THR A 89 15.15 -19.65 18.06
C THR A 89 15.66 -18.94 16.82
N VAL A 90 14.83 -18.09 16.21
CA VAL A 90 15.20 -17.25 15.07
C VAL A 90 15.03 -15.78 15.47
N SER A 91 16.07 -14.99 15.27
CA SER A 91 16.09 -13.56 15.54
C SER A 91 16.18 -12.77 14.25
N ASN A 92 15.27 -11.81 14.08
CA ASN A 92 15.19 -10.86 12.98
C ASN A 92 14.36 -9.66 13.44
N ASN A 93 14.83 -8.43 13.20
CA ASN A 93 14.16 -7.21 13.65
C ASN A 93 12.76 -6.99 13.03
N ALA A 94 12.44 -7.66 11.91
CA ALA A 94 11.10 -7.65 11.31
C ALA A 94 10.09 -8.56 12.03
N LEU A 95 10.55 -9.43 12.94
CA LEU A 95 9.66 -10.25 13.77
C LEU A 95 9.08 -9.43 14.93
N PRO A 96 7.86 -9.76 15.40
CA PRO A 96 7.33 -9.23 16.66
C PRO A 96 8.31 -9.49 17.82
N GLY A 97 8.82 -8.43 18.44
CA GLY A 97 9.80 -8.53 19.53
C GLY A 97 11.22 -8.92 19.08
N GLY A 98 11.51 -8.94 17.78
CA GLY A 98 12.85 -9.19 17.23
C GLY A 98 13.31 -10.65 17.24
N SER A 99 12.54 -11.57 17.83
CA SER A 99 12.89 -12.99 17.91
C SER A 99 11.66 -13.88 18.09
N ILE A 100 11.77 -15.13 17.65
CA ILE A 100 10.72 -16.13 17.77
C ILE A 100 11.32 -17.48 18.15
N ASN A 101 10.70 -18.15 19.11
CA ASN A 101 11.00 -19.54 19.46
C ASN A 101 9.93 -20.46 18.85
N ILE A 102 10.37 -21.51 18.17
CA ILE A 102 9.55 -22.49 17.46
C ILE A 102 9.85 -23.87 18.03
N ALA A 103 8.89 -24.47 18.72
CA ALA A 103 9.01 -25.85 19.20
C ALA A 103 8.99 -26.85 18.02
N ALA A 104 9.77 -27.92 18.14
CA ALA A 104 9.75 -29.02 17.18
C ALA A 104 8.39 -29.74 17.21
N SER A 105 7.87 -30.07 16.02
CA SER A 105 6.65 -30.88 15.88
C SER A 105 6.93 -32.13 15.06
N GLY A 106 6.42 -33.28 15.52
CA GLY A 106 6.53 -34.55 14.79
C GLY A 106 7.91 -35.20 14.78
N ILE A 107 8.78 -34.87 15.74
CA ILE A 107 10.05 -35.57 15.96
C ILE A 107 9.80 -36.86 16.72
N ASN A 108 10.22 -37.99 16.14
CA ASN A 108 10.21 -39.28 16.83
C ASN A 108 11.39 -39.34 17.79
N VAL A 109 11.08 -39.50 19.08
CA VAL A 109 12.10 -39.74 20.12
C VAL A 109 12.60 -41.17 19.97
N PRO A 110 13.93 -41.41 19.90
CA PRO A 110 14.46 -42.75 19.76
C PRO A 110 14.14 -43.59 21.01
N ASN A 111 13.77 -44.85 20.80
CA ASN A 111 13.63 -45.81 21.89
C ASN A 111 15.02 -46.36 22.25
N ILE A 112 15.41 -46.23 23.51
CA ILE A 112 16.73 -46.65 23.99
C ILE A 112 16.51 -47.67 25.11
N SER A 113 17.04 -48.88 24.91
CA SER A 113 17.15 -49.88 25.99
C SER A 113 18.62 -50.16 26.26
N LEU A 114 19.02 -49.98 27.50
CA LEU A 114 20.42 -50.05 27.90
C LEU A 114 20.57 -50.84 29.20
N LEU A 115 21.55 -51.75 29.20
CA LEU A 115 22.04 -52.43 30.40
C LEU A 115 23.55 -52.30 30.40
N GLN A 116 24.11 -51.80 31.50
CA GLN A 116 25.53 -51.54 31.63
C GLN A 116 26.05 -52.10 32.96
N SER A 117 27.26 -52.65 32.95
CA SER A 117 27.99 -52.97 34.18
C SER A 117 29.46 -52.53 34.11
N THR A 118 30.00 -52.13 35.27
CA THR A 118 31.43 -51.86 35.44
C THR A 118 32.18 -53.06 36.04
N SER A 119 31.46 -54.13 36.41
CA SER A 119 32.01 -55.31 37.07
C SER A 119 32.43 -56.35 36.05
N ILE A 120 33.70 -56.76 36.10
CA ILE A 120 34.24 -57.83 35.25
C ILE A 120 33.45 -59.14 35.36
N ASN A 121 32.91 -59.45 36.55
CA ASN A 121 32.17 -60.69 36.80
C ASN A 121 30.80 -60.71 36.08
N ASP A 122 30.28 -59.55 35.68
CA ASP A 122 29.03 -59.48 34.91
C ASP A 122 29.27 -59.74 33.41
N HIS A 123 30.52 -59.64 32.96
CA HIS A 123 30.93 -59.85 31.58
C HIS A 123 31.66 -61.17 31.35
N VAL A 124 32.39 -61.66 32.35
CA VAL A 124 33.14 -62.92 32.30
C VAL A 124 32.50 -63.88 33.30
N MET A 125 31.73 -64.83 32.78
CA MET A 125 30.80 -65.64 33.57
C MET A 125 31.39 -66.93 34.13
N ASN A 126 32.61 -67.27 33.74
CA ASN A 126 33.27 -68.48 34.21
C ASN A 126 34.79 -68.35 34.25
N ASP A 127 35.40 -69.26 35.00
CA ASP A 127 36.83 -69.58 34.92
C ASP A 127 36.95 -70.94 34.20
N PRO A 128 37.41 -70.98 32.93
CA PRO A 128 37.46 -72.21 32.16
C PRO A 128 38.27 -73.34 32.80
N PHE A 129 39.33 -73.00 33.52
CA PHE A 129 40.16 -73.99 34.21
C PHE A 129 39.55 -74.39 35.56
N GLY A 130 38.88 -73.47 36.24
CA GLY A 130 38.08 -73.75 37.43
C GLY A 130 36.90 -74.68 37.13
N ASP A 131 36.19 -74.43 36.03
CA ASP A 131 35.08 -75.25 35.54
C ASP A 131 35.54 -76.68 35.23
N ALA A 132 36.61 -76.81 34.42
CA ALA A 132 37.16 -78.11 34.04
C ALA A 132 37.69 -78.91 35.25
N LYS A 133 38.13 -78.25 36.32
CA LYS A 133 38.50 -78.93 37.57
C LYS A 133 37.26 -79.40 38.33
N SER A 134 36.21 -78.57 38.35
CA SER A 134 34.98 -78.82 39.11
C SER A 134 34.15 -79.94 38.50
N ASP A 135 34.11 -80.04 37.17
CA ASP A 135 33.39 -81.11 36.45
C ASP A 135 34.20 -82.42 36.33
N GLY A 136 35.46 -82.41 36.76
CA GLY A 136 36.36 -83.55 36.76
C GLY A 136 37.04 -83.82 35.42
N THR A 137 36.91 -82.95 34.41
CA THR A 137 37.61 -83.07 33.13
C THR A 137 39.13 -82.89 33.28
N LEU A 138 39.54 -81.98 34.17
CA LEU A 138 40.93 -81.65 34.47
C LEU A 138 41.27 -82.10 35.89
N LYS A 139 42.00 -83.21 36.02
CA LYS A 139 42.37 -83.80 37.32
C LYS A 139 43.87 -83.63 37.56
N TYR A 140 44.28 -83.37 38.80
CA TYR A 140 45.71 -83.39 39.13
C TYR A 140 46.18 -84.84 39.30
N ASP A 141 47.16 -85.26 38.52
CA ASP A 141 47.77 -86.58 38.63
C ASP A 141 49.11 -86.47 39.36
N SER A 142 49.21 -87.12 40.52
CA SER A 142 50.41 -87.09 41.36
C SER A 142 51.61 -87.79 40.74
N ASN A 143 51.40 -88.74 39.80
CA ASN A 143 52.48 -89.46 39.14
C ASN A 143 53.11 -88.64 38.01
N ALA A 144 52.31 -87.85 37.29
CA ALA A 144 52.79 -86.94 36.25
C ALA A 144 53.12 -85.52 36.76
N ALA A 145 52.75 -85.21 38.01
CA ALA A 145 52.90 -83.91 38.66
C ALA A 145 52.28 -82.72 37.87
N CYS A 146 51.27 -83.00 37.05
CA CYS A 146 50.56 -82.02 36.23
C CYS A 146 49.05 -82.30 36.21
N TYR A 147 48.28 -81.36 35.67
CA TYR A 147 46.87 -81.61 35.40
C TYR A 147 46.72 -82.40 34.10
N VAL A 148 45.90 -83.45 34.14
CA VAL A 148 45.66 -84.37 33.03
C VAL A 148 44.21 -84.37 32.61
N VAL A 149 43.98 -84.68 31.33
CA VAL A 149 42.65 -84.86 30.74
C VAL A 149 42.57 -86.30 30.21
N GLU A 150 41.58 -87.06 30.67
CA GLU A 150 41.50 -88.51 30.46
C GLU A 150 40.99 -88.88 29.06
N VAL A 151 41.88 -89.14 28.10
CA VAL A 151 41.50 -89.28 26.67
C VAL A 151 40.55 -90.44 26.38
N SER A 152 40.76 -91.62 26.96
CA SER A 152 39.89 -92.80 26.81
C SER A 152 40.30 -93.90 27.79
N ASP A 153 39.34 -94.66 28.33
CA ASP A 153 39.58 -95.97 28.93
C ASP A 153 39.29 -97.07 27.91
N GLY A 154 40.00 -98.20 28.00
CA GLY A 154 39.84 -99.27 27.02
C GLY A 154 40.49 -100.57 27.47
N TYR A 155 39.83 -101.68 27.15
CA TYR A 155 40.36 -103.03 27.37
C TYR A 155 40.94 -103.56 26.06
N LEU A 156 42.23 -103.89 26.07
CA LEU A 156 42.90 -104.54 24.94
C LEU A 156 43.07 -106.04 25.25
N ASP A 157 42.32 -106.89 24.55
CA ASP A 157 42.47 -108.34 24.64
C ASP A 157 43.71 -108.77 23.82
N GLY A 158 44.75 -109.20 24.53
CA GLY A 158 45.98 -109.72 23.93
C GLY A 158 45.99 -111.23 23.72
N GLY A 159 44.94 -111.94 24.11
CA GLY A 159 44.89 -113.40 24.10
C GLY A 159 46.03 -114.01 24.92
N LYS A 160 47.08 -114.51 24.25
CA LYS A 160 48.22 -115.21 24.89
C LYS A 160 49.47 -114.33 25.09
N VAL A 161 49.47 -113.07 24.63
CA VAL A 161 50.62 -112.14 24.72
C VAL A 161 50.15 -110.75 25.14
N LYS A 162 50.87 -110.08 26.05
CA LYS A 162 50.53 -108.71 26.49
C LYS A 162 50.58 -107.75 25.29
N PRO A 163 49.48 -107.05 24.95
CA PRO A 163 49.44 -106.12 23.81
C PRO A 163 50.18 -104.81 24.13
N SER A 164 50.68 -104.10 23.11
CA SER A 164 51.29 -102.77 23.29
C SER A 164 50.22 -101.69 23.36
N VAL A 165 50.33 -100.77 24.33
CA VAL A 165 49.38 -99.67 24.51
C VAL A 165 49.54 -98.66 23.35
N PRO A 166 48.46 -98.28 22.64
CA PRO A 166 48.51 -97.29 21.56
C PRO A 166 48.99 -95.94 22.07
N VAL A 167 49.84 -95.24 21.30
CA VAL A 167 50.27 -93.87 21.64
C VAL A 167 49.11 -92.86 21.49
N ILE A 168 49.07 -91.86 22.37
CA ILE A 168 48.08 -90.77 22.28
C ILE A 168 48.50 -89.80 21.17
N SER A 169 47.77 -89.81 20.05
CA SER A 169 47.93 -88.86 18.94
C SER A 169 46.93 -87.71 19.05
N ASN A 170 47.29 -86.53 18.55
CA ASN A 170 46.45 -85.31 18.58
C ASN A 170 46.04 -84.82 19.98
N HIS A 171 46.85 -85.07 21.01
CA HIS A 171 46.57 -84.70 22.40
C HIS A 171 46.21 -83.21 22.57
N GLY A 172 46.88 -82.31 21.85
CA GLY A 172 46.56 -80.87 21.88
C GLY A 172 45.12 -80.56 21.49
N ALA A 173 44.64 -81.08 20.36
CA ALA A 173 43.25 -80.87 19.92
C ALA A 173 42.21 -81.45 20.89
N ILE A 174 42.55 -82.59 21.51
CA ILE A 174 41.69 -83.25 22.51
C ILE A 174 41.59 -82.38 23.77
N ILE A 175 42.73 -81.90 24.29
CA ILE A 175 42.79 -81.00 25.44
C ILE A 175 42.05 -79.69 25.14
N GLU A 176 42.27 -79.10 23.96
CA GLU A 176 41.62 -77.87 23.53
C GLU A 176 40.10 -78.01 23.43
N SER A 177 39.60 -79.16 22.97
CA SER A 177 38.16 -79.42 22.86
C SER A 177 37.46 -79.69 24.19
N ARG A 178 38.21 -80.09 25.22
CA ARG A 178 37.67 -80.53 26.52
C ARG A 178 37.74 -79.47 27.59
N ILE A 179 38.74 -78.59 27.54
CA ILE A 179 38.76 -77.41 28.41
C ILE A 179 37.88 -76.35 27.75
N PRO A 180 36.81 -75.88 28.41
CA PRO A 180 35.89 -74.92 27.84
C PRO A 180 36.61 -73.60 27.49
N GLN A 181 35.96 -72.75 26.71
CA GLN A 181 36.38 -71.37 26.51
C GLN A 181 35.75 -70.46 27.59
N TYR A 182 36.21 -69.21 27.64
CA TYR A 182 35.51 -68.21 28.44
C TYR A 182 34.09 -67.98 27.90
N ARG A 183 33.17 -67.77 28.83
CA ARG A 183 31.79 -67.38 28.61
C ARG A 183 31.69 -65.90 28.83
N VAL A 184 31.54 -65.14 27.76
CA VAL A 184 31.51 -63.68 27.84
C VAL A 184 30.27 -63.05 27.24
N LYS A 185 29.93 -61.85 27.71
CA LYS A 185 28.92 -61.00 27.08
C LYS A 185 29.31 -59.52 27.13
N ASN A 186 28.78 -58.76 26.17
CA ASN A 186 28.87 -57.31 26.20
C ASN A 186 27.85 -56.69 27.17
N ASP A 187 27.94 -55.39 27.36
CA ASP A 187 26.78 -54.57 27.72
C ASP A 187 25.66 -54.66 26.66
N LEU A 188 24.47 -54.17 26.99
CA LEU A 188 23.34 -54.08 26.06
C LEU A 188 23.11 -52.63 25.65
N LEU A 189 23.06 -52.38 24.34
CA LEU A 189 22.52 -51.15 23.77
C LEU A 189 21.61 -51.49 22.59
N LYS A 190 20.31 -51.28 22.78
CA LYS A 190 19.34 -51.26 21.68
C LYS A 190 18.94 -49.82 21.39
N PHE A 191 19.09 -49.42 20.14
CA PHE A 191 18.75 -48.10 19.64
C PHE A 191 17.67 -48.26 18.56
N ASN A 192 16.45 -47.86 18.91
CA ASN A 192 15.22 -48.21 18.19
C ASN A 192 15.10 -49.74 18.04
N GLU A 193 14.96 -50.23 16.82
CA GLU A 193 14.86 -51.67 16.52
C GLU A 193 16.24 -52.33 16.34
N SER A 194 17.33 -51.55 16.36
CA SER A 194 18.68 -52.05 16.12
C SER A 194 19.39 -52.42 17.43
N THR A 195 19.92 -53.63 17.51
CA THR A 195 20.84 -54.02 18.59
C THR A 195 22.26 -53.58 18.23
N ILE A 196 22.77 -52.58 18.95
CA ILE A 196 24.09 -51.97 18.74
C ILE A 196 25.15 -52.75 19.50
N LEU A 197 24.93 -53.01 20.79
CA LEU A 197 25.68 -54.00 21.57
C LEU A 197 24.72 -55.12 21.97
N ASP A 198 25.18 -56.35 21.80
CA ASP A 198 24.41 -57.59 22.02
C ASP A 198 24.98 -58.30 23.25
N ASP A 199 24.13 -58.47 24.29
CA ASP A 199 24.49 -59.06 25.57
C ASP A 199 24.29 -60.58 25.61
N THR A 200 24.07 -61.21 24.46
CA THR A 200 24.02 -62.68 24.35
C THR A 200 25.37 -63.29 24.74
N VAL A 201 25.33 -64.24 25.68
CA VAL A 201 26.52 -64.96 26.15
C VAL A 201 27.12 -65.81 25.03
N THR A 202 28.40 -65.62 24.75
CA THR A 202 29.17 -66.46 23.82
C THR A 202 30.01 -67.46 24.61
N ASN A 203 30.23 -68.65 24.06
CA ASN A 203 31.08 -69.68 24.65
C ASN A 203 32.41 -69.83 23.88
N THR A 204 32.87 -68.75 23.23
CA THR A 204 34.07 -68.74 22.38
C THR A 204 35.18 -67.86 22.93
N GLY A 205 34.96 -67.20 24.08
CA GLY A 205 35.85 -66.17 24.63
C GLY A 205 35.67 -64.79 24.00
N ASP A 206 35.12 -64.69 22.79
CA ASP A 206 34.91 -63.43 22.10
C ASP A 206 33.43 -63.06 22.02
N ALA A 207 33.06 -61.92 22.58
CA ALA A 207 31.74 -61.34 22.42
C ALA A 207 31.60 -60.64 21.05
N LYS A 208 30.36 -60.49 20.59
CA LYS A 208 30.06 -59.90 19.29
C LYS A 208 30.52 -58.44 19.22
N ALA A 209 31.19 -58.04 18.14
CA ALA A 209 31.59 -56.66 17.93
C ALA A 209 30.37 -55.71 17.80
N PRO A 210 30.46 -54.44 18.26
CA PRO A 210 29.37 -53.50 18.17
C PRO A 210 28.96 -53.21 16.73
N ALA A 211 27.65 -53.09 16.51
CA ALA A 211 27.13 -52.57 15.26
C ALA A 211 27.28 -51.04 15.19
N LYS A 212 27.12 -50.48 13.99
CA LYS A 212 27.12 -49.01 13.81
C LYS A 212 25.80 -48.43 14.28
N ILE A 213 25.87 -47.32 15.01
CA ILE A 213 24.68 -46.50 15.32
C ILE A 213 24.08 -46.00 13.99
N PRO A 214 22.77 -46.17 13.76
CA PRO A 214 22.13 -45.71 12.54
C PRO A 214 22.22 -44.18 12.42
N LYS A 215 22.38 -43.70 11.18
CA LYS A 215 22.33 -42.24 10.91
C LYS A 215 20.91 -41.73 11.15
N ALA A 216 20.80 -40.59 11.84
CA ALA A 216 19.53 -39.91 12.02
C ALA A 216 18.98 -39.46 10.64
N PRO A 217 17.66 -39.60 10.38
CA PRO A 217 17.04 -39.08 9.18
C PRO A 217 17.01 -37.54 9.21
N VAL A 218 16.91 -36.93 8.03
CA VAL A 218 16.64 -35.50 7.92
C VAL A 218 15.20 -35.24 8.37
N CYS A 219 15.01 -34.29 9.29
CA CYS A 219 13.69 -33.89 9.76
C CYS A 219 12.88 -33.24 8.62
N GLY A 220 11.55 -33.35 8.65
CA GLY A 220 10.70 -32.77 7.61
C GLY A 220 10.71 -31.23 7.59
N ASN A 221 10.35 -30.65 6.44
CA ASN A 221 10.36 -29.19 6.21
C ASN A 221 9.51 -28.38 7.21
N ASN A 222 8.48 -28.99 7.80
CA ASN A 222 7.54 -28.33 8.70
C ASN A 222 7.78 -28.62 10.19
N VAL A 223 8.89 -29.28 10.54
CA VAL A 223 9.22 -29.57 11.95
C VAL A 223 9.37 -28.30 12.77
N PHE A 224 9.99 -27.27 12.19
CA PHE A 224 10.14 -25.94 12.78
C PHE A 224 9.39 -24.91 11.95
N PHE A 225 8.06 -25.00 11.94
CA PHE A 225 7.23 -24.11 11.14
C PHE A 225 6.25 -23.31 12.01
N LYS A 226 6.20 -22.00 11.74
CA LYS A 226 5.22 -21.09 12.33
C LYS A 226 4.74 -20.11 11.26
N ASN A 227 3.43 -20.02 11.07
CA ASN A 227 2.79 -19.14 10.09
C ASN A 227 2.06 -17.97 10.78
N LYS A 228 1.51 -17.06 9.96
CA LYS A 228 0.71 -15.90 10.41
C LYS A 228 1.48 -14.93 11.33
N ASN A 229 2.79 -14.84 11.16
CA ASN A 229 3.58 -13.78 11.81
C ASN A 229 3.32 -12.46 11.07
N THR A 230 3.02 -11.39 11.81
CA THR A 230 2.79 -10.05 11.26
C THR A 230 4.03 -9.21 11.51
N ILE A 231 4.49 -8.48 10.50
CA ILE A 231 5.58 -7.50 10.68
C ILE A 231 4.98 -6.27 11.39
N PRO A 232 5.52 -5.83 12.53
CA PRO A 232 5.02 -4.65 13.21
C PRO A 232 5.12 -3.37 12.36
N ASP A 233 4.14 -2.47 12.48
CA ASP A 233 4.06 -1.23 11.68
C ASP A 233 5.22 -0.26 11.96
N ASN A 234 5.96 -0.40 13.06
CA ASN A 234 7.12 0.43 13.36
C ASN A 234 8.43 -0.10 12.75
N VAL A 235 8.40 -1.21 12.00
CA VAL A 235 9.59 -1.75 11.35
C VAL A 235 9.91 -0.94 10.09
N LEU A 236 11.08 -0.33 10.10
CA LEU A 236 11.58 0.50 9.01
C LEU A 236 11.80 -0.30 7.72
N ASN A 237 11.64 0.38 6.58
CA ASN A 237 11.99 -0.16 5.29
C ASN A 237 13.48 -0.51 5.25
N GLY A 238 13.82 -1.66 4.65
CA GLY A 238 15.20 -2.13 4.53
C GLY A 238 15.34 -3.64 4.60
N ILE A 239 16.59 -4.09 4.58
CA ILE A 239 16.95 -5.51 4.69
C ILE A 239 17.29 -5.79 6.15
N HIS A 240 16.50 -6.65 6.78
CA HIS A 240 16.69 -7.10 8.16
C HIS A 240 17.34 -8.48 8.16
N THR A 241 18.56 -8.57 8.69
CA THR A 241 19.32 -9.81 8.72
C THR A 241 18.75 -10.79 9.75
N SER A 242 18.81 -12.08 9.41
CA SER A 242 18.33 -13.15 10.28
C SER A 242 19.50 -13.90 10.91
N SER A 243 19.31 -14.35 12.15
CA SER A 243 20.21 -15.28 12.84
C SER A 243 19.38 -16.27 13.66
N GLY A 244 19.98 -17.37 14.10
CA GLY A 244 19.23 -18.32 14.91
C GLY A 244 20.08 -19.45 15.48
N SER A 245 19.49 -20.16 16.43
CA SER A 245 20.06 -21.31 17.10
C SER A 245 19.02 -22.42 17.23
N ILE A 246 19.49 -23.66 17.16
CA ILE A 246 18.69 -24.85 17.43
C ILE A 246 19.07 -25.41 18.80
N CYS A 247 18.06 -25.73 19.60
CA CYS A 247 18.19 -26.42 20.87
C CYS A 247 17.93 -27.91 20.65
N TYR A 248 18.84 -28.75 21.13
CA TYR A 248 18.62 -30.17 21.25
C TYR A 248 18.53 -30.55 22.72
N LYS A 249 17.58 -31.44 23.03
CA LYS A 249 17.33 -31.95 24.37
C LYS A 249 17.74 -33.40 24.47
N ARG A 250 18.40 -33.75 25.58
CA ARG A 250 18.84 -35.11 25.84
C ARG A 250 17.66 -36.06 26.02
N VAL A 251 17.74 -37.23 25.41
CA VAL A 251 16.79 -38.33 25.56
C VAL A 251 17.13 -39.14 26.82
N SER A 252 16.12 -39.72 27.47
CA SER A 252 16.32 -40.65 28.59
C SER A 252 17.09 -41.91 28.17
N GLY A 253 17.93 -42.45 29.05
CA GLY A 253 18.74 -43.65 28.78
C GLY A 253 20.19 -43.32 28.41
N THR A 254 20.92 -42.73 29.36
CA THR A 254 22.30 -42.25 29.17
C THR A 254 23.26 -42.93 30.11
N VAL A 255 24.54 -43.00 29.73
CA VAL A 255 25.65 -43.50 30.56
C VAL A 255 26.71 -42.42 30.63
N ASN A 256 27.12 -42.05 31.85
CA ASN A 256 28.19 -41.09 32.12
C ASN A 256 28.13 -39.81 31.25
N PRO A 257 27.03 -39.05 31.28
CA PRO A 257 26.85 -37.90 30.39
C PRO A 257 27.91 -36.81 30.62
N VAL A 258 28.40 -36.20 29.53
CA VAL A 258 29.42 -35.15 29.52
C VAL A 258 28.87 -33.80 29.05
N TYR A 259 27.79 -33.79 28.27
CA TYR A 259 27.14 -32.55 27.84
C TYR A 259 26.18 -32.02 28.91
N GLU A 260 25.59 -30.85 28.67
CA GLU A 260 24.41 -30.38 29.41
C GLU A 260 23.15 -31.07 28.90
N SER A 261 22.06 -31.03 29.68
CA SER A 261 20.78 -31.64 29.28
C SER A 261 20.17 -31.00 28.02
N GLU A 262 20.58 -29.77 27.72
CA GLU A 262 20.28 -29.04 26.49
C GLU A 262 21.58 -28.57 25.86
N ILE A 263 21.70 -28.76 24.54
CA ILE A 263 22.84 -28.27 23.75
C ILE A 263 22.34 -27.39 22.61
N TYR A 264 23.11 -26.34 22.33
CA TYR A 264 22.73 -25.29 21.39
C TYR A 264 23.73 -25.22 20.25
N TYR A 265 23.22 -25.16 19.01
CA TYR A 265 24.03 -24.95 17.82
C TYR A 265 23.52 -23.76 17.03
N SER A 266 24.44 -22.91 16.57
CA SER A 266 24.09 -21.81 15.67
C SER A 266 23.73 -22.34 14.28
N ILE A 267 22.73 -21.72 13.66
CA ILE A 267 22.32 -22.02 12.29
C ILE A 267 23.23 -21.24 11.34
N PRO A 268 23.98 -21.89 10.43
CA PRO A 268 25.00 -21.22 9.63
C PRO A 268 24.46 -20.14 8.68
N SER A 269 23.24 -20.31 8.17
CA SER A 269 22.64 -19.40 7.21
C SER A 269 21.11 -19.38 7.35
N ILE A 270 20.55 -18.17 7.41
CA ILE A 270 19.11 -17.90 7.40
C ILE A 270 18.87 -16.72 6.47
N ASN A 271 17.83 -16.80 5.63
CA ASN A 271 17.48 -15.71 4.72
C ASN A 271 17.08 -14.45 5.50
N SER A 272 17.52 -13.28 5.00
CA SER A 272 17.07 -11.97 5.48
C SER A 272 15.62 -11.70 5.07
N VAL A 273 14.99 -10.73 5.75
CA VAL A 273 13.64 -10.24 5.44
C VAL A 273 13.76 -8.82 4.90
N THR A 274 13.21 -8.56 3.72
CA THR A 274 13.09 -7.20 3.17
C THR A 274 11.73 -6.63 3.56
N VAL A 275 11.73 -5.50 4.26
CA VAL A 275 10.53 -4.75 4.60
C VAL A 275 10.44 -3.54 3.67
N HIS A 276 9.30 -3.39 3.01
CA HIS A 276 9.00 -2.23 2.18
C HIS A 276 7.49 -1.96 2.25
N THR A 277 7.13 -0.90 2.96
CA THR A 277 5.73 -0.48 3.14
C THR A 277 5.34 0.46 2.00
N PRO A 278 4.50 0.03 1.05
CA PRO A 278 4.21 0.79 -0.15
C PRO A 278 3.17 1.87 0.11
N VAL A 279 3.36 3.03 -0.51
CA VAL A 279 2.40 4.13 -0.60
C VAL A 279 2.39 4.70 -2.01
N ILE A 280 1.21 5.19 -2.41
CA ILE A 280 0.93 5.76 -3.72
C ILE A 280 0.22 7.07 -3.50
N CYS A 281 0.67 8.13 -4.17
CA CYS A 281 0.02 9.43 -4.19
C CYS A 281 -0.52 9.68 -5.60
N ASN A 282 -1.78 9.32 -5.80
CA ASN A 282 -2.51 9.58 -7.02
C ASN A 282 -3.62 10.61 -6.74
N ALA A 283 -3.33 11.89 -6.97
CA ALA A 283 -4.26 12.97 -6.65
C ALA A 283 -4.73 13.74 -7.89
N TYR A 284 -5.89 14.36 -7.76
CA TYR A 284 -6.52 15.19 -8.78
C TYR A 284 -7.19 16.40 -8.15
N ILE A 285 -7.25 17.50 -8.89
CA ILE A 285 -8.11 18.64 -8.57
C ILE A 285 -9.14 18.71 -9.69
N TYR A 286 -10.41 18.80 -9.33
CA TYR A 286 -11.49 18.92 -10.30
C TYR A 286 -11.42 20.29 -10.97
N ASP A 287 -11.30 20.25 -12.30
CA ASP A 287 -11.11 21.44 -13.12
C ASP A 287 -12.41 22.24 -13.27
N ASP A 288 -12.42 23.48 -12.77
CA ASP A 288 -13.56 24.39 -12.83
C ASP A 288 -13.58 25.21 -14.15
N LYS A 289 -13.02 24.64 -15.22
CA LYS A 289 -12.87 25.28 -16.54
C LYS A 289 -14.17 25.83 -17.14
N GLU A 290 -15.32 25.21 -16.88
CA GLU A 290 -16.62 25.68 -17.39
C GLU A 290 -17.08 27.00 -16.74
N ASN A 291 -16.36 27.45 -15.70
CA ASN A 291 -16.56 28.71 -15.00
C ASN A 291 -15.42 29.71 -15.28
N ASP A 292 -14.45 29.34 -16.11
CA ASP A 292 -13.33 30.18 -16.49
C ASP A 292 -13.77 31.24 -17.50
N GLN A 293 -13.77 32.50 -17.06
CA GLN A 293 -14.16 33.64 -17.89
C GLN A 293 -12.96 34.31 -18.56
N SER A 294 -11.76 33.72 -18.48
CA SER A 294 -10.55 34.28 -19.08
C SER A 294 -10.66 34.31 -20.60
N LEU A 295 -10.34 35.45 -21.22
CA LEU A 295 -10.29 35.58 -22.68
C LEU A 295 -9.17 34.74 -23.31
N VAL A 296 -8.09 34.50 -22.55
CA VAL A 296 -6.98 33.62 -22.93
C VAL A 296 -6.78 32.58 -21.81
N PRO A 297 -7.47 31.43 -21.86
CA PRO A 297 -7.33 30.39 -20.85
C PRO A 297 -5.95 29.70 -20.89
N ASP A 298 -5.49 29.20 -19.74
CA ASP A 298 -4.27 28.40 -19.63
C ASP A 298 -4.61 26.90 -19.68
N GLU A 299 -4.34 26.25 -20.80
CA GLU A 299 -4.60 24.81 -21.02
C GLU A 299 -3.65 23.89 -20.24
N SER A 300 -2.58 24.43 -19.64
CA SER A 300 -1.57 23.62 -18.91
C SER A 300 -1.88 23.46 -17.42
N ARG A 301 -2.96 24.09 -16.93
CA ARG A 301 -3.28 24.19 -15.50
C ARG A 301 -4.74 23.85 -15.25
N THR A 302 -5.00 23.26 -14.09
CA THR A 302 -6.37 23.11 -13.57
C THR A 302 -6.89 24.47 -13.14
N THR A 303 -8.06 24.88 -13.63
CA THR A 303 -8.69 26.14 -13.22
C THR A 303 -9.46 25.94 -11.93
N VAL A 304 -9.31 26.90 -11.02
CA VAL A 304 -10.09 27.01 -9.80
C VAL A 304 -10.58 28.46 -9.68
N VAL A 305 -11.89 28.66 -9.57
CA VAL A 305 -12.49 29.99 -9.61
C VAL A 305 -12.81 30.48 -8.20
N LEU A 306 -12.52 31.75 -7.93
CA LEU A 306 -12.77 32.38 -6.63
C LEU A 306 -14.27 32.41 -6.27
N GLY A 307 -14.57 32.18 -4.99
CA GLY A 307 -15.94 32.26 -4.47
C GLY A 307 -16.85 31.11 -4.92
N ARG A 308 -16.25 29.96 -5.27
CA ARG A 308 -16.97 28.77 -5.77
C ARG A 308 -16.47 27.49 -5.10
N PRO A 309 -17.34 26.47 -5.00
CA PRO A 309 -16.93 25.12 -4.64
C PRO A 309 -16.14 24.44 -5.76
N SER A 310 -15.26 23.53 -5.38
CA SER A 310 -14.58 22.56 -6.23
C SER A 310 -14.36 21.28 -5.42
N LYS A 311 -13.61 20.32 -5.96
CA LYS A 311 -13.26 19.06 -5.30
C LYS A 311 -11.81 18.72 -5.53
N ILE A 312 -11.23 18.00 -4.58
CA ILE A 312 -9.96 17.29 -4.78
C ILE A 312 -10.18 15.81 -4.55
N ALA A 313 -9.37 14.98 -5.19
CA ALA A 313 -9.33 13.54 -4.96
C ALA A 313 -7.92 13.12 -4.58
N LEU A 314 -7.77 12.31 -3.54
CA LEU A 314 -6.50 11.73 -3.11
C LEU A 314 -6.65 10.22 -3.03
N TYR A 315 -6.21 9.49 -4.04
CA TYR A 315 -6.32 8.04 -4.08
C TYR A 315 -5.04 7.37 -3.56
N THR A 316 -5.22 6.35 -2.74
CA THR A 316 -4.17 5.44 -2.27
C THR A 316 -3.98 4.23 -3.20
N THR A 317 -4.63 4.24 -4.36
CA THR A 317 -4.60 3.18 -5.37
C THR A 317 -3.88 3.64 -6.63
N GLY A 318 -2.99 2.81 -7.17
CA GLY A 318 -2.33 3.09 -8.45
C GLY A 318 -1.30 2.02 -8.81
N THR A 319 -0.37 2.38 -9.70
CA THR A 319 0.74 1.49 -10.11
C THR A 319 1.88 1.55 -9.09
N HIS A 320 2.42 0.39 -8.72
CA HIS A 320 3.61 0.23 -7.87
C HIS A 320 4.43 -0.98 -8.34
N LEU A 321 5.49 -1.34 -7.62
CA LEU A 321 6.28 -2.55 -7.80
C LEU A 321 5.44 -3.82 -7.58
N ASP A 322 5.79 -4.89 -8.29
CA ASP A 322 5.23 -6.22 -8.09
C ASP A 322 5.83 -6.91 -6.86
N ILE A 323 5.50 -6.40 -5.67
CA ILE A 323 6.00 -6.93 -4.39
C ILE A 323 5.10 -8.09 -3.94
N PRO A 324 5.63 -9.32 -3.80
CA PRO A 324 4.85 -10.45 -3.32
C PRO A 324 4.23 -10.17 -1.94
N GLY A 325 2.93 -10.43 -1.82
CA GLY A 325 2.17 -10.20 -0.58
C GLY A 325 1.50 -8.83 -0.45
N TYR A 326 1.83 -7.87 -1.33
CA TYR A 326 1.23 -6.53 -1.37
C TYR A 326 0.23 -6.36 -2.53
N ASN A 327 0.53 -6.94 -3.70
CA ASN A 327 -0.35 -6.92 -4.86
C ASN A 327 -0.96 -8.30 -5.13
N ASN A 328 -2.28 -8.36 -5.33
CA ASN A 328 -3.00 -9.60 -5.67
C ASN A 328 -3.01 -9.89 -7.18
N THR A 329 -2.58 -8.95 -8.01
CA THR A 329 -2.57 -9.08 -9.47
C THR A 329 -1.26 -8.50 -10.01
N PRO A 330 -0.32 -9.33 -10.48
CA PRO A 330 0.92 -8.85 -11.08
C PRO A 330 0.64 -7.85 -12.21
N GLY A 331 1.30 -6.70 -12.20
CA GLY A 331 1.05 -5.59 -13.14
C GLY A 331 -0.28 -4.84 -12.97
N GLY A 332 -1.07 -5.19 -11.95
CA GLY A 332 -2.33 -4.54 -11.60
C GLY A 332 -2.15 -3.38 -10.61
N SER A 333 -3.22 -2.61 -10.39
CA SER A 333 -3.23 -1.53 -9.40
C SER A 333 -3.14 -2.09 -7.97
N MET A 334 -2.21 -1.53 -7.18
CA MET A 334 -2.08 -1.83 -5.76
C MET A 334 -2.92 -0.85 -4.94
N ASP A 335 -3.64 -1.37 -3.94
CA ASP A 335 -4.31 -0.56 -2.92
C ASP A 335 -3.42 -0.43 -1.69
N CYS A 336 -2.89 0.77 -1.50
CA CYS A 336 -1.99 1.09 -0.39
C CYS A 336 -2.71 1.64 0.84
N ARG A 337 -4.05 1.74 0.87
CA ARG A 337 -4.78 2.42 1.95
C ARG A 337 -4.42 1.88 3.34
N LYS A 338 -4.30 0.55 3.47
CA LYS A 338 -3.94 -0.09 4.75
C LYS A 338 -2.48 0.14 5.19
N TYR A 339 -1.64 0.65 4.30
CA TYR A 339 -0.22 0.96 4.54
C TYR A 339 0.04 2.47 4.67
N THR A 340 -0.99 3.30 4.47
CA THR A 340 -0.94 4.75 4.61
C THR A 340 -1.34 5.15 6.02
N SER A 341 -0.52 5.97 6.68
CA SER A 341 -0.85 6.62 7.96
C SER A 341 -1.57 7.95 7.77
N GLU A 342 -1.10 8.77 6.83
CA GLU A 342 -1.60 10.13 6.61
C GLU A 342 -1.72 10.42 5.12
N ARG A 343 -2.86 10.98 4.73
CA ARG A 343 -3.15 11.55 3.41
C ARG A 343 -3.14 13.06 3.56
N GLN A 344 -2.34 13.79 2.81
CA GLN A 344 -2.15 15.23 3.05
C GLN A 344 -2.13 16.05 1.77
N VAL A 345 -2.62 17.29 1.89
CA VAL A 345 -2.59 18.31 0.84
C VAL A 345 -2.03 19.62 1.39
N LEU A 346 -1.26 20.32 0.57
CA LEU A 346 -0.64 21.61 0.85
C LEU A 346 -1.07 22.59 -0.24
N PHE A 347 -2.00 23.47 0.11
CA PHE A 347 -2.43 24.56 -0.77
C PHE A 347 -1.51 25.77 -0.58
N PRO A 348 -0.96 26.37 -1.65
CA PRO A 348 -0.17 27.60 -1.57
C PRO A 348 -1.03 28.86 -1.43
N PHE A 349 -2.34 28.68 -1.28
CA PHE A 349 -3.35 29.71 -1.04
C PHE A 349 -4.35 29.21 0.03
N ASP A 350 -5.13 30.13 0.57
CA ASP A 350 -6.15 29.81 1.58
C ASP A 350 -7.30 29.02 0.97
N ILE A 351 -7.85 28.09 1.73
CA ILE A 351 -8.97 27.27 1.26
C ILE A 351 -9.86 26.87 2.43
N TYR A 352 -11.11 26.53 2.15
CA TYR A 352 -11.91 25.72 3.07
C TYR A 352 -11.91 24.29 2.55
N ALA A 353 -11.53 23.32 3.39
CA ALA A 353 -11.44 21.92 3.02
C ALA A 353 -12.47 21.07 3.78
N GLY A 354 -13.18 20.19 3.06
CA GLY A 354 -14.30 19.40 3.58
C GLY A 354 -15.66 20.10 3.51
N THR A 355 -15.80 21.16 2.71
CA THR A 355 -17.04 21.94 2.57
C THR A 355 -17.14 22.57 1.18
N ASP A 356 -18.36 22.75 0.69
CA ASP A 356 -18.71 23.39 -0.59
C ASP A 356 -19.08 24.88 -0.44
N LYS A 357 -18.92 25.44 0.77
CA LYS A 357 -19.28 26.81 1.12
C LYS A 357 -18.31 27.39 2.16
N PRO A 358 -18.29 28.72 2.36
CA PRO A 358 -17.49 29.32 3.41
C PRO A 358 -17.86 28.78 4.80
N ASP A 359 -16.90 28.12 5.46
CA ASP A 359 -17.05 27.60 6.82
C ASP A 359 -15.74 27.78 7.61
N PRO A 360 -15.67 28.71 8.57
CA PRO A 360 -14.47 28.94 9.37
C PRO A 360 -13.92 27.72 10.11
N SER A 361 -14.75 26.71 10.39
CA SER A 361 -14.29 25.46 11.02
C SER A 361 -13.50 24.55 10.07
N CYS A 362 -13.67 24.73 8.76
CA CYS A 362 -12.99 24.02 7.69
C CYS A 362 -11.80 24.80 7.09
N TYR A 363 -11.43 25.94 7.69
CA TYR A 363 -10.40 26.81 7.14
C TYR A 363 -9.00 26.18 7.22
N VAL A 364 -8.33 26.16 6.07
CA VAL A 364 -6.93 25.78 5.91
C VAL A 364 -6.16 26.99 5.40
N LYS A 365 -5.27 27.49 6.25
CA LYS A 365 -4.37 28.59 5.90
C LYS A 365 -3.36 28.13 4.85
N LYS A 366 -3.05 29.01 3.88
CA LYS A 366 -2.01 28.77 2.87
C LYS A 366 -0.70 28.25 3.47
N ASN A 367 -0.04 27.37 2.74
CA ASN A 367 1.21 26.72 3.12
C ASN A 367 1.12 25.92 4.44
N THR A 368 -0.06 25.39 4.75
CA THR A 368 -0.27 24.48 5.89
C THR A 368 -0.68 23.10 5.37
N TRP A 369 -0.03 22.04 5.85
CA TRP A 369 -0.45 20.68 5.55
C TRP A 369 -1.81 20.41 6.18
N HIS A 370 -2.78 20.02 5.35
CA HIS A 370 -4.09 19.55 5.78
C HIS A 370 -4.14 18.03 5.65
N THR A 371 -4.39 17.34 6.75
CA THR A 371 -4.56 15.88 6.78
C THR A 371 -6.00 15.51 6.48
N VAL A 372 -6.18 14.74 5.41
CA VAL A 372 -7.45 14.07 5.09
C VAL A 372 -7.47 12.74 5.86
N PRO A 373 -8.52 12.46 6.66
CA PRO A 373 -8.60 11.19 7.37
C PRO A 373 -8.50 9.98 6.42
N VAL A 374 -7.79 8.92 6.84
CA VAL A 374 -7.59 7.71 6.01
C VAL A 374 -8.90 6.97 5.75
N ASP A 375 -9.85 7.07 6.67
CA ASP A 375 -11.20 6.52 6.58
C ASP A 375 -12.20 7.43 5.83
N ALA A 376 -11.82 8.67 5.51
CA ALA A 376 -12.63 9.56 4.68
C ALA A 376 -12.72 9.05 3.22
N PRO A 377 -13.75 9.50 2.47
CA PRO A 377 -13.80 9.29 1.03
C PRO A 377 -12.53 9.76 0.32
N ASP A 378 -12.27 9.21 -0.88
CA ASP A 378 -11.14 9.64 -1.70
C ASP A 378 -11.31 11.08 -2.20
N GLU A 379 -12.55 11.50 -2.43
CA GLU A 379 -12.94 12.84 -2.83
C GLU A 379 -13.37 13.68 -1.65
N ILE A 380 -12.92 14.93 -1.61
CA ILE A 380 -13.36 15.91 -0.62
C ILE A 380 -13.74 17.22 -1.30
N ASP A 381 -14.78 17.87 -0.78
CA ASP A 381 -15.19 19.20 -1.21
C ASP A 381 -14.18 20.24 -0.74
N ILE A 382 -13.98 21.26 -1.57
CA ILE A 382 -13.22 22.44 -1.24
C ILE A 382 -13.99 23.69 -1.66
N TYR A 383 -13.76 24.80 -0.98
CA TYR A 383 -14.29 26.10 -1.39
C TYR A 383 -13.16 27.13 -1.39
N VAL A 384 -13.01 27.86 -2.48
CA VAL A 384 -11.95 28.88 -2.61
C VAL A 384 -12.47 30.24 -2.14
N PRO A 385 -11.91 30.80 -1.05
CA PRO A 385 -12.32 32.11 -0.55
C PRO A 385 -12.10 33.23 -1.57
N THR A 386 -12.95 34.26 -1.54
CA THR A 386 -12.89 35.38 -2.50
C THR A 386 -11.62 36.23 -2.37
N TRP A 387 -11.01 36.27 -1.18
CA TRP A 387 -9.80 37.08 -0.89
C TRP A 387 -8.50 36.41 -1.31
N VAL A 388 -8.54 35.18 -1.84
CA VAL A 388 -7.35 34.54 -2.38
C VAL A 388 -6.85 35.33 -3.59
N PRO A 389 -5.57 35.72 -3.63
CA PRO A 389 -5.01 36.40 -4.80
C PRO A 389 -5.12 35.55 -6.06
N GLU A 390 -5.38 36.20 -7.19
CA GLU A 390 -5.42 35.49 -8.48
C GLU A 390 -3.99 35.14 -8.90
N GLY A 391 -3.80 34.00 -9.57
CA GLY A 391 -2.45 33.62 -9.92
C GLY A 391 -2.24 32.18 -10.31
N ASN A 392 -0.98 31.88 -10.60
CA ASN A 392 -0.52 30.56 -10.98
C ASN A 392 0.14 29.91 -9.76
N TYR A 393 -0.34 28.73 -9.38
CA TYR A 393 0.02 28.04 -8.16
C TYR A 393 0.39 26.57 -8.44
N THR A 394 0.98 25.91 -7.45
CA THR A 394 1.21 24.46 -7.47
C THR A 394 0.75 23.88 -6.14
N VAL A 395 -0.27 23.03 -6.18
CA VAL A 395 -0.78 22.32 -5.00
C VAL A 395 0.01 21.02 -4.86
N LYS A 396 0.51 20.74 -3.66
CA LYS A 396 1.28 19.52 -3.38
C LYS A 396 0.43 18.56 -2.55
N PHE A 397 0.42 17.30 -2.94
CA PHE A 397 -0.21 16.19 -2.23
C PHE A 397 0.86 15.23 -1.77
N ARG A 398 0.64 14.56 -0.63
CA ARG A 398 1.49 13.45 -0.21
C ARG A 398 0.73 12.41 0.58
N GLU A 399 1.27 11.21 0.55
CA GLU A 399 0.77 10.00 1.18
C GLU A 399 1.92 9.38 1.97
N ILE A 400 1.77 9.24 3.28
CA ILE A 400 2.83 8.83 4.20
C ILE A 400 2.57 7.40 4.68
N SER A 401 3.61 6.55 4.70
CA SER A 401 3.48 5.16 5.14
C SER A 401 3.32 5.01 6.66
N VAL A 402 2.71 3.92 7.11
CA VAL A 402 2.53 3.62 8.55
C VAL A 402 3.83 3.47 9.33
N ASN A 403 4.92 3.11 8.65
CA ASN A 403 6.24 2.93 9.24
C ASN A 403 7.19 4.12 9.03
N ALA A 404 6.67 5.27 8.56
CA ALA A 404 7.47 6.44 8.27
C ALA A 404 8.11 7.02 9.54
N PRO A 405 9.45 7.18 9.60
CA PRO A 405 10.10 7.87 10.71
C PRO A 405 9.93 9.39 10.62
N SER A 406 9.83 9.92 9.39
CA SER A 406 9.49 11.30 9.08
C SER A 406 8.93 11.37 7.64
N PRO A 407 8.21 12.44 7.27
CA PRO A 407 7.66 12.59 5.93
C PRO A 407 8.66 13.11 4.88
N ASP A 408 9.94 13.30 5.24
CA ASP A 408 10.92 13.99 4.39
C ASP A 408 11.52 13.11 3.29
N ARG A 409 11.36 11.79 3.41
CA ARG A 409 11.83 10.82 2.43
C ARG A 409 10.69 10.46 1.49
N GLU A 410 10.47 11.32 0.52
CA GLU A 410 9.36 11.23 -0.41
C GLU A 410 9.83 10.97 -1.84
N GLN A 411 8.98 10.31 -2.62
CA GLN A 411 9.19 10.07 -4.04
C GLN A 411 7.94 10.45 -4.83
N GLN A 412 8.11 10.94 -6.06
CA GLN A 412 6.96 11.31 -6.88
C GLN A 412 6.13 10.07 -7.25
N TYR A 413 4.80 10.19 -7.11
CA TYR A 413 3.74 9.23 -7.39
C TYR A 413 3.70 7.95 -6.54
N ALA A 414 4.85 7.33 -6.26
CA ALA A 414 4.93 6.12 -5.47
C ALA A 414 6.33 5.97 -4.86
N ASN A 415 6.43 5.40 -3.66
CA ASN A 415 7.72 5.10 -3.02
C ASN A 415 8.36 3.82 -3.57
N THR A 416 8.72 3.77 -4.84
CA THR A 416 9.35 2.55 -5.42
C THR A 416 10.78 2.31 -4.95
N ASP A 417 11.47 3.34 -4.46
CA ASP A 417 12.75 3.19 -3.78
C ASP A 417 12.52 2.89 -2.30
N ILE A 418 13.12 1.79 -1.81
CA ILE A 418 13.00 1.32 -0.43
C ILE A 418 13.42 2.36 0.62
N SER A 419 14.25 3.33 0.25
CA SER A 419 14.66 4.42 1.15
C SER A 419 13.56 5.45 1.43
N ASN A 420 12.49 5.49 0.61
CA ASN A 420 11.38 6.42 0.72
C ASN A 420 10.19 5.85 1.50
N TYR A 421 9.55 6.72 2.26
CA TYR A 421 8.41 6.42 3.15
C TYR A 421 7.15 7.22 2.77
N ALA A 422 7.28 8.20 1.90
CA ALA A 422 6.15 8.96 1.38
C ALA A 422 6.12 8.95 -0.15
N ALA A 423 4.94 9.08 -0.71
CA ALA A 423 4.72 9.39 -2.11
C ALA A 423 4.14 10.80 -2.21
N PHE A 424 4.51 11.58 -3.22
CA PHE A 424 3.95 12.92 -3.43
C PHE A 424 3.57 13.15 -4.90
N CYS A 425 2.65 14.08 -5.15
CA CYS A 425 2.43 14.61 -6.48
C CYS A 425 2.12 16.11 -6.42
N GLU A 426 2.36 16.81 -7.51
CA GLU A 426 2.18 18.25 -7.63
C GLU A 426 1.26 18.54 -8.80
N ILE A 427 0.26 19.40 -8.57
CA ILE A 427 -0.75 19.76 -9.58
C ILE A 427 -0.68 21.27 -9.80
N PRO A 428 -0.36 21.74 -11.03
CA PRO A 428 -0.37 23.15 -11.34
C PRO A 428 -1.81 23.67 -11.45
N VAL A 429 -2.10 24.75 -10.72
CA VAL A 429 -3.42 25.36 -10.63
C VAL A 429 -3.37 26.80 -11.12
N LYS A 430 -4.45 27.26 -11.75
CA LYS A 430 -4.75 28.66 -12.03
C LYS A 430 -5.92 29.10 -11.15
N VAL A 431 -5.68 30.03 -10.24
CA VAL A 431 -6.76 30.71 -9.51
C VAL A 431 -7.18 31.95 -10.30
N THR A 432 -8.46 32.05 -10.63
CA THR A 432 -9.02 33.13 -11.44
C THR A 432 -10.24 33.77 -10.77
N GLY A 433 -10.38 35.08 -10.96
CA GLY A 433 -11.56 35.84 -10.56
C GLY A 433 -12.75 35.61 -11.50
N ARG A 434 -13.82 36.39 -11.31
CA ARG A 434 -15.01 36.34 -12.17
C ARG A 434 -15.78 37.65 -12.18
N ILE A 435 -16.54 37.90 -13.24
CA ILE A 435 -17.53 38.96 -13.44
C ILE A 435 -18.94 38.34 -13.58
N TYR A 436 -19.95 38.92 -12.93
CA TYR A 436 -21.32 38.36 -12.91
C TYR A 436 -22.37 39.39 -12.47
N GLY A 437 -23.65 39.01 -12.53
CA GLY A 437 -24.75 39.74 -11.92
C GLY A 437 -25.10 41.06 -12.59
N PHE A 438 -24.86 41.22 -13.90
CA PHE A 438 -25.28 42.40 -14.65
C PHE A 438 -26.81 42.57 -14.56
N ARG A 439 -27.26 43.76 -14.19
CA ARG A 439 -28.69 44.08 -14.10
C ARG A 439 -28.96 45.57 -14.28
N ILE A 440 -30.14 45.90 -14.80
CA ILE A 440 -30.67 47.27 -14.77
C ILE A 440 -31.30 47.51 -13.40
N ALA A 441 -30.92 48.61 -12.77
CA ALA A 441 -31.32 49.01 -11.42
C ALA A 441 -32.26 50.23 -11.40
N ASP A 442 -32.31 51.05 -12.45
CA ASP A 442 -33.28 52.16 -12.56
C ASP A 442 -33.38 52.59 -14.03
N VAL A 443 -34.50 53.22 -14.39
CA VAL A 443 -34.73 53.88 -15.68
C VAL A 443 -35.21 55.30 -15.42
N SER A 444 -34.65 56.28 -16.13
CA SER A 444 -34.90 57.69 -15.82
C SER A 444 -36.26 58.22 -16.31
N ASP A 445 -36.97 57.47 -17.15
CA ASP A 445 -38.34 57.76 -17.55
C ASP A 445 -39.30 57.69 -16.34
N LEU A 446 -40.11 58.74 -16.17
CA LEU A 446 -41.09 58.87 -15.09
C LEU A 446 -42.09 57.71 -15.05
N LEU A 447 -42.36 57.08 -16.21
CA LEU A 447 -43.24 55.92 -16.30
C LEU A 447 -42.70 54.70 -15.57
N TRP A 448 -41.39 54.60 -15.37
CA TRP A 448 -40.74 53.46 -14.71
C TRP A 448 -40.53 53.65 -13.22
N TRP A 449 -40.85 54.83 -12.68
CA TRP A 449 -40.58 55.16 -11.29
C TRP A 449 -41.28 54.22 -10.32
N ASP A 450 -42.52 53.77 -10.60
CA ASP A 450 -43.25 52.82 -9.75
C ASP A 450 -42.75 51.38 -9.87
N VAL A 451 -41.95 51.06 -10.89
CA VAL A 451 -41.26 49.78 -11.01
C VAL A 451 -40.09 49.72 -10.02
N PHE A 452 -39.26 50.77 -10.00
CA PHE A 452 -38.02 50.80 -9.22
C PHE A 452 -38.17 51.48 -7.85
N ARG A 453 -39.26 52.21 -7.60
CA ARG A 453 -39.44 53.01 -6.36
C ARG A 453 -40.78 52.73 -5.69
N VAL A 454 -40.77 52.64 -4.37
CA VAL A 454 -41.96 52.29 -3.58
C VAL A 454 -43.11 53.30 -3.72
N SER A 455 -42.79 54.55 -4.09
CA SER A 455 -43.78 55.56 -4.47
C SER A 455 -43.14 56.68 -5.29
N LYS A 456 -43.95 57.45 -6.03
CA LYS A 456 -43.48 58.58 -6.86
C LYS A 456 -42.73 59.69 -6.10
N ASN A 457 -42.91 59.76 -4.78
CA ASN A 457 -42.29 60.77 -3.91
C ASN A 457 -41.18 60.18 -3.02
N SER A 458 -40.79 58.92 -3.23
CA SER A 458 -39.72 58.25 -2.48
C SER A 458 -38.55 57.88 -3.39
N ALA A 459 -37.35 57.95 -2.85
CA ALA A 459 -36.15 57.38 -3.49
C ALA A 459 -35.96 55.90 -3.15
N GLU A 460 -36.67 55.40 -2.13
CA GLU A 460 -36.56 54.02 -1.66
C GLU A 460 -36.90 53.04 -2.77
N HIS A 461 -35.96 52.12 -3.02
CA HIS A 461 -36.02 51.14 -4.09
C HIS A 461 -37.03 50.03 -3.78
N THR A 462 -37.80 49.56 -4.78
CA THR A 462 -38.77 48.45 -4.61
C THR A 462 -38.11 47.10 -4.38
N GLY A 463 -36.85 46.97 -4.77
CA GLY A 463 -36.15 45.69 -4.88
C GLY A 463 -36.32 45.01 -6.25
N ASN A 464 -37.06 45.64 -7.19
CA ASN A 464 -37.17 45.13 -8.56
C ASN A 464 -35.93 45.50 -9.37
N TYR A 465 -35.34 44.51 -10.03
CA TYR A 465 -34.21 44.70 -10.96
C TYR A 465 -34.49 43.90 -12.22
N TYR A 466 -33.96 44.34 -13.37
CA TYR A 466 -34.00 43.53 -14.59
C TYR A 466 -32.66 42.82 -14.75
N TYR A 467 -32.65 41.52 -14.48
CA TYR A 467 -31.46 40.67 -14.54
C TYR A 467 -31.21 40.18 -15.95
N VAL A 468 -29.98 39.77 -16.26
CA VAL A 468 -29.67 39.06 -17.51
C VAL A 468 -30.70 37.95 -17.80
N GLY A 469 -31.02 37.13 -16.81
CA GLY A 469 -31.99 36.05 -16.97
C GLY A 469 -32.61 35.59 -15.66
N THR A 470 -33.24 34.41 -15.69
CA THR A 470 -34.01 33.87 -14.56
C THR A 470 -33.15 33.16 -13.51
N LYS A 471 -31.84 33.02 -13.74
CA LYS A 471 -30.91 32.29 -12.87
C LYS A 471 -29.89 33.20 -12.21
N ASP A 472 -29.28 32.69 -11.14
CA ASP A 472 -28.14 33.29 -10.44
C ASP A 472 -26.81 33.04 -11.15
N GLU A 473 -25.73 33.64 -10.62
CA GLU A 473 -24.37 33.49 -11.12
C GLU A 473 -23.82 32.07 -11.02
N GLU A 474 -24.47 31.21 -10.23
CA GLU A 474 -24.17 29.79 -10.10
C GLU A 474 -24.98 28.93 -11.07
N GLY A 475 -26.02 29.49 -11.70
CA GLY A 475 -26.93 28.82 -12.63
C GLY A 475 -28.18 28.23 -11.96
N ASN A 476 -28.44 28.56 -10.70
CA ASN A 476 -29.64 28.15 -9.97
C ASN A 476 -30.79 29.13 -10.23
N ASP A 477 -32.03 28.67 -10.11
CA ASP A 477 -33.19 29.54 -10.32
C ASP A 477 -33.28 30.64 -9.25
N ARG A 478 -33.41 31.89 -9.70
CA ARG A 478 -33.51 33.07 -8.82
C ARG A 478 -34.92 33.27 -8.25
N GLY A 479 -35.92 32.53 -8.77
CA GLY A 479 -37.32 32.66 -8.35
C GLY A 479 -37.98 33.98 -8.77
N ILE A 480 -37.45 34.65 -9.80
CA ILE A 480 -38.00 35.90 -10.34
C ILE A 480 -38.97 35.65 -11.49
N SER A 481 -39.89 36.59 -11.72
CA SER A 481 -40.75 36.57 -12.91
C SER A 481 -39.92 36.86 -14.17
N PRO A 482 -40.13 36.14 -15.29
CA PRO A 482 -39.46 36.40 -16.56
C PRO A 482 -39.62 37.83 -17.10
N ILE A 483 -40.63 38.57 -16.64
CA ILE A 483 -40.80 39.99 -17.01
C ILE A 483 -39.61 40.85 -16.54
N PHE A 484 -38.99 40.50 -15.41
CA PHE A 484 -37.84 41.18 -14.80
C PHE A 484 -36.50 40.69 -15.37
N THR A 485 -36.45 40.42 -16.67
CA THR A 485 -35.25 39.99 -17.38
C THR A 485 -34.92 40.90 -18.56
N LEU A 486 -33.66 40.89 -18.99
CA LEU A 486 -33.19 41.55 -20.19
C LEU A 486 -33.50 40.72 -21.46
N PRO A 487 -33.58 41.35 -22.65
CA PRO A 487 -33.62 42.79 -22.85
C PRO A 487 -35.00 43.39 -22.47
N LEU A 488 -35.04 44.70 -22.26
CA LEU A 488 -36.29 45.44 -22.14
C LEU A 488 -36.92 45.65 -23.53
N ILE A 489 -38.15 45.17 -23.70
CA ILE A 489 -38.99 45.28 -24.91
C ILE A 489 -40.41 45.68 -24.51
N GLU A 490 -41.30 46.07 -25.43
CA GLU A 490 -42.70 46.36 -25.06
C GLU A 490 -43.32 45.13 -24.38
N GLY A 491 -43.89 45.32 -23.18
CA GLY A 491 -44.32 44.22 -22.31
C GLY A 491 -43.42 43.96 -21.11
N SER A 492 -42.22 44.57 -21.07
CA SER A 492 -41.32 44.46 -19.91
C SER A 492 -41.79 45.24 -18.69
N HIS A 493 -42.70 46.21 -18.82
CA HIS A 493 -43.19 46.96 -17.68
C HIS A 493 -44.32 46.17 -16.94
N PRO A 494 -44.23 45.96 -15.61
CA PRO A 494 -45.15 45.08 -14.88
C PRO A 494 -46.60 45.58 -14.76
N VAL A 495 -46.81 46.90 -14.84
CA VAL A 495 -48.16 47.52 -14.77
C VAL A 495 -48.71 47.91 -16.15
N TYR A 496 -47.90 48.55 -17.00
CA TYR A 496 -48.31 49.01 -18.33
C TYR A 496 -47.79 48.04 -19.39
N GLU A 497 -48.62 47.07 -19.79
CA GLU A 497 -48.20 46.01 -20.73
C GLU A 497 -47.71 46.57 -22.08
N ASN A 498 -48.17 47.74 -22.51
CA ASN A 498 -47.69 48.39 -23.74
C ASN A 498 -46.43 49.28 -23.54
N LYS A 499 -45.66 49.01 -22.48
CA LYS A 499 -44.43 49.73 -22.14
C LYS A 499 -43.27 48.77 -21.92
N GLY A 500 -42.08 49.22 -22.26
CA GLY A 500 -40.85 48.51 -22.02
C GLY A 500 -39.69 48.98 -22.91
N VAL A 501 -39.99 49.44 -24.13
CA VAL A 501 -39.02 50.15 -24.97
C VAL A 501 -38.78 51.56 -24.43
N LEU A 502 -37.53 52.02 -24.47
CA LEU A 502 -37.14 53.36 -24.02
C LEU A 502 -37.21 54.38 -25.17
N LYS A 503 -37.49 55.64 -24.84
CA LYS A 503 -37.31 56.74 -25.81
C LYS A 503 -35.87 57.22 -25.76
N THR A 504 -35.34 57.67 -26.89
CA THR A 504 -34.00 58.28 -26.92
C THR A 504 -33.95 59.48 -25.97
N GLY A 505 -32.82 59.66 -25.28
CA GLY A 505 -32.64 60.67 -24.24
C GLY A 505 -33.04 60.22 -22.82
N TYR A 506 -33.75 59.11 -22.64
CA TYR A 506 -33.86 58.46 -21.33
C TYR A 506 -32.69 57.51 -21.10
N ALA A 507 -32.26 57.40 -19.84
CA ALA A 507 -31.12 56.61 -19.41
C ALA A 507 -31.57 55.40 -18.59
N PHE A 508 -30.80 54.33 -18.66
CA PHE A 508 -30.89 53.22 -17.72
C PHE A 508 -29.61 53.16 -16.88
N LYS A 509 -29.77 52.88 -15.60
CA LYS A 509 -28.68 52.66 -14.65
C LYS A 509 -28.50 51.17 -14.48
N PHE A 510 -27.26 50.71 -14.46
CA PHE A 510 -26.94 49.29 -14.32
C PHE A 510 -25.85 49.07 -13.29
N GLU A 511 -25.76 47.84 -12.83
CA GLU A 511 -24.70 47.37 -11.94
C GLU A 511 -24.28 45.95 -12.28
N LEU A 512 -23.06 45.59 -11.89
CA LEU A 512 -22.50 44.24 -11.99
C LEU A 512 -21.45 44.03 -10.90
N ASN A 513 -21.05 42.79 -10.67
CA ASN A 513 -20.05 42.43 -9.67
C ASN A 513 -18.81 41.79 -10.28
N THR A 514 -17.67 41.95 -9.61
CA THR A 514 -16.45 41.18 -9.82
C THR A 514 -15.97 40.54 -8.51
N ILE A 515 -15.28 39.41 -8.61
CA ILE A 515 -14.51 38.78 -7.54
C ILE A 515 -13.06 38.67 -8.00
N GLY A 516 -12.14 38.94 -7.08
CA GLY A 516 -10.70 38.86 -7.29
C GLY A 516 -10.03 40.23 -7.20
N GLU A 517 -8.87 40.34 -7.81
CA GLU A 517 -8.00 41.53 -7.78
C GLU A 517 -8.42 42.53 -8.86
N TYR A 518 -9.67 43.01 -8.78
CA TYR A 518 -10.23 44.11 -9.59
C TYR A 518 -10.48 45.36 -8.72
N TYR A 519 -9.71 45.50 -7.65
CA TYR A 519 -9.82 46.58 -6.67
C TYR A 519 -8.67 47.61 -6.76
N GLY A 520 -7.76 47.48 -7.72
CA GLY A 520 -6.70 48.45 -7.99
C GLY A 520 -7.22 49.74 -8.64
N ASN A 521 -6.46 50.82 -8.54
CA ASN A 521 -6.85 52.14 -9.06
C ASN A 521 -6.88 52.19 -10.60
N SER A 522 -6.11 51.31 -11.23
CA SER A 522 -6.05 51.15 -12.69
C SER A 522 -6.78 49.88 -13.16
N ASP A 523 -7.70 49.35 -12.36
CA ASP A 523 -8.59 48.28 -12.80
C ASP A 523 -9.92 48.88 -13.26
N TYR A 524 -10.47 48.35 -14.33
CA TYR A 524 -11.66 48.90 -14.97
C TYR A 524 -12.62 47.80 -15.43
N ILE A 525 -13.90 48.19 -15.57
CA ILE A 525 -14.83 47.50 -16.47
C ILE A 525 -14.88 48.30 -17.77
N SER A 526 -14.58 47.62 -18.86
CA SER A 526 -14.67 48.13 -20.23
C SER A 526 -15.96 47.60 -20.86
N ILE A 527 -16.82 48.49 -21.35
CA ILE A 527 -18.03 48.13 -22.06
C ILE A 527 -18.01 48.78 -23.43
N THR A 528 -18.11 47.96 -24.47
CA THR A 528 -18.22 48.43 -25.85
C THR A 528 -19.64 48.17 -26.35
N PRO A 529 -20.46 49.22 -26.52
CA PRO A 529 -21.78 49.09 -27.11
C PRO A 529 -21.72 48.79 -28.61
N GLU A 530 -22.59 47.91 -29.08
CA GLU A 530 -22.94 47.75 -30.48
C GLU A 530 -24.42 48.04 -30.69
N PHE A 531 -24.78 48.51 -31.89
CA PHE A 531 -26.13 48.95 -32.21
C PHE A 531 -26.72 48.15 -33.35
N TRP A 532 -27.93 47.65 -33.13
CA TRP A 532 -28.71 46.92 -34.12
C TRP A 532 -30.05 47.59 -34.33
N TYR A 533 -30.51 47.68 -35.58
CA TYR A 533 -31.85 48.14 -35.91
C TYR A 533 -32.73 46.93 -36.21
N VAL A 534 -33.96 46.93 -35.69
CA VAL A 534 -35.02 45.98 -36.06
C VAL A 534 -36.32 46.75 -36.31
N LYS A 535 -37.13 46.33 -37.28
CA LYS A 535 -38.44 46.93 -37.50
C LYS A 535 -39.41 46.52 -36.39
N LYS A 536 -40.48 47.30 -36.21
CA LYS A 536 -41.53 46.99 -35.22
C LYS A 536 -42.26 45.66 -35.48
N ASP A 537 -42.23 45.15 -36.72
CA ASP A 537 -42.76 43.83 -37.09
C ASP A 537 -41.79 42.66 -36.80
N GLY A 538 -40.64 42.93 -36.17
CA GLY A 538 -39.61 41.94 -35.84
C GLY A 538 -38.66 41.62 -37.00
N THR A 539 -38.88 42.15 -38.19
CA THR A 539 -38.06 41.84 -39.37
C THR A 539 -36.90 42.82 -39.58
N GLY A 540 -35.95 42.43 -40.43
CA GLY A 540 -34.88 43.32 -40.90
C GLY A 540 -33.83 43.68 -39.85
N CYS A 541 -33.66 42.84 -38.81
CA CYS A 541 -32.61 42.99 -37.80
C CYS A 541 -31.23 43.06 -38.46
N ARG A 542 -30.50 44.16 -38.26
CA ARG A 542 -29.17 44.39 -38.85
C ARG A 542 -28.35 45.39 -38.04
N LYS A 543 -27.02 45.26 -38.10
CA LYS A 543 -26.09 46.20 -37.46
C LYS A 543 -26.18 47.57 -38.14
N VAL A 544 -26.09 48.64 -37.36
CA VAL A 544 -26.26 50.02 -37.83
C VAL A 544 -25.23 50.96 -37.26
N ASP A 545 -24.97 52.04 -37.98
CA ASP A 545 -24.24 53.20 -37.45
C ASP A 545 -25.23 54.22 -36.90
N LEU A 546 -24.90 54.80 -35.75
CA LEU A 546 -25.71 55.84 -35.14
C LEU A 546 -25.04 57.21 -35.28
N TRP A 547 -25.87 58.22 -35.53
CA TRP A 547 -25.49 59.62 -35.62
C TRP A 547 -26.39 60.43 -34.71
N TYR A 548 -25.89 61.54 -34.16
CA TYR A 548 -26.68 62.34 -33.23
C TYR A 548 -26.41 63.83 -33.31
N HIS A 549 -27.37 64.60 -32.79
CA HIS A 549 -27.18 65.99 -32.40
C HIS A 549 -27.11 66.11 -30.88
N ASP A 550 -26.15 66.89 -30.40
CA ASP A 550 -26.01 67.18 -28.98
C ASP A 550 -25.28 68.51 -28.77
N SER A 551 -25.54 69.13 -27.63
CA SER A 551 -24.91 70.39 -27.23
C SER A 551 -23.75 70.10 -26.28
N PHE A 552 -22.52 70.20 -26.78
CA PHE A 552 -21.31 70.02 -25.99
C PHE A 552 -20.18 70.93 -26.49
N GLY A 553 -19.23 71.25 -25.60
CA GLY A 553 -18.18 72.23 -25.90
C GLY A 553 -18.70 73.65 -26.16
N GLY A 554 -19.86 74.00 -25.57
CA GLY A 554 -20.47 75.33 -25.69
C GLY A 554 -21.19 75.61 -27.02
N LYS A 555 -21.41 74.60 -27.88
CA LYS A 555 -22.13 74.74 -29.14
C LYS A 555 -22.97 73.50 -29.46
N MET A 556 -23.94 73.65 -30.36
CA MET A 556 -24.64 72.51 -30.96
C MET A 556 -23.72 71.82 -31.96
N ASN A 557 -23.58 70.51 -31.83
CA ASN A 557 -22.86 69.67 -32.79
C ASN A 557 -23.87 68.83 -33.57
N TYR A 558 -23.80 68.94 -34.89
CA TYR A 558 -24.71 68.25 -35.80
C TYR A 558 -24.04 67.04 -36.44
N PHE A 559 -24.85 66.01 -36.71
CA PHE A 559 -24.46 64.70 -37.25
C PHE A 559 -23.09 64.25 -36.74
N VAL A 560 -23.01 63.96 -35.45
CA VAL A 560 -21.84 63.34 -34.82
C VAL A 560 -22.01 61.82 -34.89
N LYS A 561 -21.04 61.09 -35.46
CA LYS A 561 -21.11 59.63 -35.51
C LYS A 561 -20.76 59.06 -34.14
N ILE A 562 -21.54 58.11 -33.64
CA ILE A 562 -21.16 57.31 -32.46
C ILE A 562 -20.11 56.31 -32.93
N SER A 563 -18.85 56.70 -32.80
CA SER A 563 -17.69 55.93 -33.25
C SER A 563 -16.42 56.49 -32.61
N PRO A 564 -15.42 55.64 -32.32
CA PRO A 564 -14.11 56.09 -31.86
C PRO A 564 -13.36 56.93 -32.93
N ASP A 565 -13.74 56.80 -34.21
CA ASP A 565 -13.12 57.53 -35.32
C ASP A 565 -13.62 58.97 -35.46
N ASP A 566 -14.76 59.33 -34.84
CA ASP A 566 -15.26 60.71 -34.81
C ASP A 566 -14.76 61.41 -33.54
N PRO A 567 -13.77 62.33 -33.63
CA PRO A 567 -13.21 62.97 -32.45
C PRO A 567 -14.25 63.83 -31.71
N ARG A 568 -15.35 64.24 -32.36
CA ARG A 568 -16.43 64.97 -31.68
C ARG A 568 -17.17 64.07 -30.70
N ASN A 569 -17.32 62.79 -31.01
CA ASN A 569 -17.94 61.82 -30.14
C ASN A 569 -17.04 61.48 -28.95
N VAL A 570 -15.75 61.24 -29.18
CA VAL A 570 -14.75 61.00 -28.12
C VAL A 570 -14.66 62.19 -27.15
N ASN A 571 -14.76 63.43 -27.66
CA ASN A 571 -14.77 64.64 -26.83
C ASN A 571 -16.11 64.92 -26.14
N ASN A 572 -17.16 64.16 -26.41
CA ASN A 572 -18.46 64.27 -25.73
C ASN A 572 -18.49 63.37 -24.49
N THR A 573 -17.55 63.59 -23.58
CA THR A 573 -17.36 62.82 -22.37
C THR A 573 -18.59 62.86 -21.47
N LYS A 574 -18.99 61.69 -20.98
CA LYS A 574 -20.11 61.49 -20.08
C LYS A 574 -19.60 61.24 -18.68
N TYR A 575 -20.41 61.65 -17.71
CA TYR A 575 -20.09 61.59 -16.31
C TYR A 575 -21.25 60.99 -15.53
N MET A 576 -20.94 60.37 -14.40
CA MET A 576 -21.92 59.94 -13.43
C MET A 576 -21.46 60.23 -12.01
N LYS A 577 -22.38 60.06 -11.07
CA LYS A 577 -22.14 60.22 -9.64
C LYS A 577 -22.73 59.02 -8.89
N LEU A 578 -21.99 58.48 -7.94
CA LEU A 578 -22.47 57.38 -7.09
C LEU A 578 -23.63 57.82 -6.19
N GLY A 579 -23.53 59.00 -5.60
CA GLY A 579 -24.56 59.63 -4.77
C GLY A 579 -25.74 60.21 -5.53
N ASP A 580 -25.97 59.81 -6.79
CA ASP A 580 -27.24 60.09 -7.46
C ASP A 580 -28.36 59.35 -6.69
N LEU A 581 -29.41 60.10 -6.32
CA LEU A 581 -30.47 59.64 -5.45
C LEU A 581 -31.13 58.33 -5.93
N TYR A 582 -31.34 58.18 -7.25
CA TYR A 582 -32.07 57.04 -7.79
C TYR A 582 -31.18 55.86 -8.12
N ARG A 583 -29.85 56.00 -8.02
CA ARG A 583 -28.93 54.87 -8.09
C ARG A 583 -29.01 53.97 -6.85
N ASN A 584 -29.47 54.52 -5.72
CA ASN A 584 -29.67 53.77 -4.48
C ASN A 584 -28.43 52.99 -4.00
N VAL A 585 -27.23 53.55 -4.20
CA VAL A 585 -25.99 52.95 -3.69
C VAL A 585 -26.07 52.89 -2.15
N PRO A 586 -25.96 51.70 -1.52
CA PRO A 586 -26.10 51.58 -0.07
C PRO A 586 -25.06 52.39 0.70
N ASP A 587 -25.48 53.05 1.78
CA ASP A 587 -24.60 53.90 2.57
C ASP A 587 -23.43 53.16 3.21
N ASN A 588 -23.62 51.89 3.58
CA ASN A 588 -22.56 51.04 4.10
C ASN A 588 -21.51 50.72 3.03
N GLU A 589 -21.92 50.51 1.77
CA GLU A 589 -20.97 50.28 0.67
C GLU A 589 -20.08 51.50 0.47
N ILE A 590 -20.66 52.70 0.46
CA ILE A 590 -19.91 53.96 0.34
C ILE A 590 -18.93 54.14 1.51
N LYS A 591 -19.41 53.94 2.75
CA LYS A 591 -18.61 54.08 3.98
C LYS A 591 -17.46 53.08 4.07
N ASP A 592 -17.74 51.80 3.82
CA ASP A 592 -16.74 50.74 3.86
C ASP A 592 -15.68 50.98 2.76
N THR A 593 -16.11 51.35 1.54
CA THR A 593 -15.20 51.67 0.43
C THR A 593 -14.32 52.87 0.73
N SER A 594 -14.89 54.00 1.14
CA SER A 594 -14.13 55.24 1.38
C SER A 594 -13.11 55.06 2.49
N ARG A 595 -13.47 54.30 3.54
CA ARG A 595 -12.57 53.93 4.64
C ARG A 595 -11.40 53.09 4.16
N ILE A 596 -11.65 52.03 3.36
CA ILE A 596 -10.61 51.13 2.87
C ILE A 596 -9.64 51.88 1.93
N LEU A 597 -10.17 52.75 1.07
CA LEU A 597 -9.35 53.55 0.15
C LEU A 597 -8.67 54.75 0.83
N GLY A 598 -9.04 55.11 2.06
CA GLY A 598 -8.51 56.27 2.76
C GLY A 598 -8.93 57.61 2.14
N ILE A 599 -10.12 57.67 1.53
CA ILE A 599 -10.68 58.84 0.85
C ILE A 599 -11.89 59.42 1.59
N ASP A 600 -12.21 60.69 1.34
CA ASP A 600 -13.36 61.35 1.96
C ASP A 600 -14.70 60.80 1.43
N GLU A 601 -15.59 60.38 2.34
CA GLU A 601 -16.89 59.76 2.02
C GLU A 601 -17.76 60.69 1.18
N TYR A 602 -17.85 61.97 1.59
CA TYR A 602 -18.69 62.94 0.90
C TYR A 602 -18.19 63.18 -0.53
N THR A 603 -16.88 63.34 -0.70
CA THR A 603 -16.23 63.53 -1.99
C THR A 603 -16.39 62.31 -2.88
N PHE A 604 -16.12 61.11 -2.37
CA PHE A 604 -16.30 59.86 -3.11
C PHE A 604 -17.74 59.70 -3.61
N ARG A 605 -18.71 59.94 -2.71
CA ARG A 605 -20.14 59.88 -3.05
C ARG A 605 -20.54 60.93 -4.08
N ASN A 606 -20.02 62.15 -3.97
CA ASN A 606 -20.56 63.30 -4.68
C ASN A 606 -19.76 63.79 -5.88
N SER A 607 -18.60 63.20 -6.16
CA SER A 607 -17.80 63.52 -7.32
C SER A 607 -18.49 63.10 -8.62
N SER A 608 -18.37 63.96 -9.63
CA SER A 608 -18.76 63.65 -11.00
C SER A 608 -17.60 62.97 -11.69
N VAL A 609 -17.69 61.66 -11.91
CA VAL A 609 -16.61 60.82 -12.44
C VAL A 609 -16.92 60.46 -13.88
N GLU A 610 -15.91 60.54 -14.74
CA GLU A 610 -15.99 60.18 -16.16
C GLU A 610 -16.35 58.71 -16.34
N ILE A 611 -17.18 58.42 -17.35
CA ILE A 611 -17.54 57.06 -17.77
C ILE A 611 -17.29 56.80 -19.25
N GLY A 612 -16.66 57.71 -19.98
CA GLY A 612 -16.37 57.58 -21.41
C GLY A 612 -17.39 58.28 -22.31
N SER A 613 -17.62 57.76 -23.50
CA SER A 613 -18.48 58.33 -24.57
C SER A 613 -19.54 57.32 -25.02
N PHE A 614 -20.36 57.66 -26.03
CA PHE A 614 -21.44 56.75 -26.44
C PHE A 614 -20.94 55.46 -27.12
N ASP A 615 -19.71 55.42 -27.63
CA ASP A 615 -19.10 54.25 -28.27
C ASP A 615 -18.30 53.37 -27.30
N HIS A 616 -17.99 53.87 -26.09
CA HIS A 616 -17.19 53.15 -25.11
C HIS A 616 -17.45 53.65 -23.70
N ILE A 617 -17.78 52.73 -22.79
CA ILE A 617 -18.00 53.02 -21.37
C ILE A 617 -16.85 52.42 -20.57
N THR A 618 -16.26 53.22 -19.67
CA THR A 618 -15.21 52.78 -18.76
C THR A 618 -15.65 53.06 -17.33
N LEU A 619 -15.80 52.01 -16.52
CA LEU A 619 -16.04 52.14 -15.09
C LEU A 619 -14.71 52.00 -14.37
N SER A 620 -14.35 53.03 -13.59
CA SER A 620 -13.09 53.14 -12.84
C SER A 620 -13.32 52.98 -11.34
N GLU A 621 -12.29 53.19 -10.52
CA GLU A 621 -12.41 53.21 -9.06
C GLU A 621 -13.51 54.15 -8.53
N GLY A 622 -13.81 55.24 -9.27
CA GLY A 622 -14.87 56.18 -8.89
C GLY A 622 -16.29 55.65 -9.09
N GLN A 623 -16.46 54.52 -9.77
CA GLN A 623 -17.73 53.83 -9.97
C GLN A 623 -17.83 52.49 -9.23
N ARG A 624 -16.84 52.18 -8.39
CA ARG A 624 -16.69 50.88 -7.74
C ARG A 624 -16.87 50.97 -6.23
N THR A 625 -17.57 50.01 -5.65
CA THR A 625 -17.67 49.83 -4.20
C THR A 625 -17.26 48.42 -3.79
N PHE A 626 -16.93 48.24 -2.51
CA PHE A 626 -16.52 46.95 -1.95
C PHE A 626 -17.67 46.33 -1.15
N ILE A 627 -18.00 45.07 -1.48
CA ILE A 627 -19.20 44.37 -0.97
C ILE A 627 -18.90 42.98 -0.39
N GLY A 628 -17.63 42.61 -0.23
CA GLY A 628 -17.25 41.31 0.32
C GLY A 628 -17.68 41.12 1.77
N THR A 629 -17.67 39.86 2.23
CA THR A 629 -18.14 39.53 3.59
C THR A 629 -17.23 40.11 4.66
N LYS A 630 -17.85 40.58 5.76
CA LYS A 630 -17.18 41.05 6.98
C LYS A 630 -17.48 40.18 8.21
N GLN A 631 -18.25 39.12 8.03
CA GLN A 631 -18.69 38.23 9.10
C GLN A 631 -18.21 36.81 8.84
N SER A 632 -18.12 36.02 9.90
CA SER A 632 -17.72 34.61 9.83
C SER A 632 -16.39 34.43 9.08
N LEU A 633 -15.42 35.29 9.36
CA LEU A 633 -14.07 35.20 8.81
C LEU A 633 -13.21 34.29 9.71
N PRO A 634 -12.33 33.46 9.11
CA PRO A 634 -11.34 32.72 9.88
C PRO A 634 -10.39 33.64 10.67
N ASN A 635 -9.87 33.14 11.79
CA ASN A 635 -8.92 33.89 12.61
C ASN A 635 -7.66 34.26 11.82
N GLY A 636 -7.30 35.55 11.82
CA GLY A 636 -6.12 36.08 11.13
C GLY A 636 -6.36 36.50 9.68
N ILE A 637 -7.60 36.46 9.19
CA ILE A 637 -8.01 37.11 7.94
C ILE A 637 -8.41 38.56 8.25
N GLU A 638 -7.77 39.50 7.56
CA GLU A 638 -8.12 40.91 7.66
C GLU A 638 -9.47 41.18 6.98
N ALA A 639 -10.38 41.83 7.70
CA ALA A 639 -11.73 42.09 7.20
C ALA A 639 -11.71 42.93 5.91
N ASP A 640 -10.78 43.87 5.80
CA ASP A 640 -10.66 44.75 4.63
C ASP A 640 -10.23 43.98 3.37
N ASP A 641 -9.40 42.94 3.50
CA ASP A 641 -9.02 42.08 2.38
C ASP A 641 -10.22 41.28 1.87
N SER A 642 -11.05 40.77 2.78
CA SER A 642 -12.29 40.10 2.42
C SER A 642 -13.31 41.07 1.79
N ILE A 643 -13.54 42.24 2.40
CA ILE A 643 -14.50 43.23 1.89
C ILE A 643 -14.12 43.69 0.49
N LYS A 644 -12.85 44.05 0.26
CA LYS A 644 -12.40 44.54 -1.05
C LYS A 644 -12.32 43.44 -2.10
N SER A 645 -12.33 42.15 -1.74
CA SER A 645 -12.22 41.03 -2.68
C SER A 645 -13.43 40.79 -3.58
N VAL A 646 -14.57 41.41 -3.24
CA VAL A 646 -15.77 41.44 -4.07
C VAL A 646 -16.12 42.89 -4.33
N GLN A 647 -16.22 43.26 -5.60
CA GLN A 647 -16.47 44.63 -6.01
C GLN A 647 -17.80 44.72 -6.75
N LYS A 648 -18.55 45.77 -6.50
CA LYS A 648 -19.74 46.13 -7.27
C LYS A 648 -19.46 47.40 -8.06
N TRP A 649 -19.79 47.36 -9.34
CA TRP A 649 -19.56 48.43 -10.30
C TRP A 649 -20.89 49.01 -10.73
N TYR A 650 -20.94 50.34 -10.79
CA TYR A 650 -22.15 51.08 -11.14
C TYR A 650 -21.94 51.84 -12.44
N GLY A 651 -22.88 51.71 -13.38
CA GLY A 651 -22.84 52.42 -14.65
C GLY A 651 -24.18 53.06 -15.02
N GLU A 652 -24.15 53.84 -16.09
CA GLU A 652 -25.33 54.45 -16.69
C GLU A 652 -25.10 54.61 -18.19
N TYR A 653 -26.14 54.40 -18.98
CA TYR A 653 -26.08 54.57 -20.41
C TYR A 653 -27.39 55.08 -20.98
N TYR A 654 -27.30 55.79 -22.09
CA TYR A 654 -28.44 56.30 -22.84
C TYR A 654 -28.03 56.56 -24.29
N LEU A 655 -29.03 56.64 -25.18
CA LEU A 655 -28.84 57.19 -26.51
C LEU A 655 -29.21 58.68 -26.54
N PRO A 656 -28.47 59.53 -27.26
CA PRO A 656 -28.79 60.95 -27.43
C PRO A 656 -30.25 61.21 -27.80
N ASN A 657 -30.85 62.28 -27.29
CA ASN A 657 -32.25 62.62 -27.56
C ASN A 657 -32.54 62.78 -29.07
N ASP A 658 -31.65 63.43 -29.82
CA ASP A 658 -31.76 63.59 -31.28
C ASP A 658 -30.83 62.59 -31.99
N LEU A 659 -31.35 61.39 -32.24
CA LEU A 659 -30.64 60.24 -32.82
C LEU A 659 -31.10 59.94 -34.25
N PHE A 660 -30.18 59.45 -35.07
CA PHE A 660 -30.40 58.98 -36.43
C PHE A 660 -29.67 57.66 -36.65
N ALA A 661 -30.37 56.65 -37.13
CA ALA A 661 -29.79 55.33 -37.44
C ALA A 661 -29.70 55.13 -38.95
N VAL A 662 -28.58 54.59 -39.41
CA VAL A 662 -28.34 54.26 -40.83
C VAL A 662 -27.69 52.89 -40.95
N ASP A 663 -27.87 52.26 -42.12
CA ASP A 663 -27.15 51.03 -42.44
C ASP A 663 -25.65 51.20 -42.22
N GLN A 664 -25.04 50.17 -41.61
CA GLN A 664 -23.62 50.20 -41.25
C GLN A 664 -22.75 50.56 -42.46
N ASN A 665 -21.73 51.41 -42.25
CA ASN A 665 -20.80 51.89 -43.28
C ASN A 665 -21.43 52.77 -44.37
N PHE A 666 -22.68 53.21 -44.24
CA PHE A 666 -23.24 54.21 -45.14
C PHE A 666 -22.51 55.55 -44.98
N ASP A 667 -22.04 56.13 -46.10
CA ASP A 667 -21.31 57.39 -46.08
C ASP A 667 -22.26 58.60 -46.01
N VAL A 668 -22.69 58.91 -44.79
CA VAL A 668 -23.56 60.05 -44.48
C VAL A 668 -22.91 61.39 -44.89
N ILE A 669 -21.59 61.50 -44.73
CA ILE A 669 -20.85 62.73 -45.03
C ILE A 669 -20.80 62.98 -46.54
N GLU A 670 -20.47 61.95 -47.32
CA GLU A 670 -20.45 62.03 -48.78
C GLU A 670 -21.86 62.26 -49.35
N TYR A 671 -22.88 61.63 -48.77
CA TYR A 671 -24.27 61.91 -49.14
C TYR A 671 -24.61 63.39 -48.92
N GLY A 672 -24.31 63.92 -47.73
CA GLY A 672 -24.54 65.33 -47.40
C GLY A 672 -23.79 66.28 -48.33
N ARG A 673 -22.55 65.95 -48.72
CA ARG A 673 -21.73 66.72 -49.67
C ARG A 673 -22.35 66.76 -51.07
N THR A 674 -23.00 65.68 -51.50
CA THR A 674 -23.54 65.52 -52.87
C THR A 674 -25.01 65.94 -53.01
N HIS A 675 -25.76 66.07 -51.91
CA HIS A 675 -27.22 66.32 -51.91
C HIS A 675 -27.65 67.62 -51.20
N ASN A 676 -26.81 68.66 -51.24
CA ASN A 676 -27.07 69.99 -50.67
C ASN A 676 -27.23 70.01 -49.12
N GLY A 677 -26.50 69.16 -48.42
CA GLY A 677 -26.48 69.10 -46.96
C GLY A 677 -27.40 68.03 -46.37
N LEU A 678 -27.48 68.01 -45.04
CA LEU A 678 -28.30 67.07 -44.26
C LEU A 678 -29.25 67.85 -43.36
N ASN A 679 -30.49 67.38 -43.25
CA ASN A 679 -31.53 67.95 -42.39
C ASN A 679 -32.25 66.89 -41.53
N GLY A 680 -31.81 65.63 -41.54
CA GLY A 680 -32.37 64.53 -40.76
C GLY A 680 -33.63 63.92 -41.37
N ARG A 681 -34.12 64.46 -42.49
CA ARG A 681 -35.32 63.98 -43.20
C ARG A 681 -35.01 63.06 -44.37
N GLU A 682 -33.72 62.79 -44.61
CA GLU A 682 -33.28 61.90 -45.69
C GLU A 682 -33.91 60.51 -45.55
N SER A 683 -34.13 59.85 -46.69
CA SER A 683 -34.85 58.57 -46.77
C SER A 683 -34.01 57.35 -46.38
N PHE A 684 -32.68 57.51 -46.30
CA PHE A 684 -31.78 56.44 -45.88
C PHE A 684 -31.75 56.25 -44.35
N TRP A 685 -32.20 57.25 -43.60
CA TRP A 685 -32.35 57.14 -42.14
C TRP A 685 -33.46 56.16 -41.80
N LEU A 686 -33.19 55.26 -40.85
CA LEU A 686 -34.12 54.25 -40.37
C LEU A 686 -34.98 54.86 -39.25
N LYS A 687 -36.29 55.01 -39.50
CA LYS A 687 -37.20 55.81 -38.65
C LYS A 687 -38.40 55.05 -38.09
N ASP A 688 -38.59 53.77 -38.39
CA ASP A 688 -39.76 53.00 -37.95
C ASP A 688 -39.38 51.62 -37.40
N GLY A 689 -38.68 51.65 -36.28
CA GLY A 689 -38.17 50.45 -35.62
C GLY A 689 -37.60 50.75 -34.26
N TYR A 690 -36.77 49.83 -33.80
CA TYR A 690 -36.06 49.88 -32.54
C TYR A 690 -34.56 49.79 -32.77
N ILE A 691 -33.81 50.50 -31.93
CA ILE A 691 -32.38 50.29 -31.74
C ILE A 691 -32.19 49.37 -30.55
N ILE A 692 -31.59 48.21 -30.78
CA ILE A 692 -31.15 47.28 -29.75
C ILE A 692 -29.73 47.68 -29.34
N ILE A 693 -29.55 47.93 -28.05
CA ILE A 693 -28.23 48.14 -27.46
C ILE A 693 -27.67 46.77 -27.04
N ASN A 694 -26.54 46.41 -27.63
CA ASN A 694 -25.79 45.20 -27.29
C ASN A 694 -24.49 45.58 -26.56
N PHE A 695 -24.21 45.00 -25.39
CA PHE A 695 -23.01 45.29 -24.61
C PHE A 695 -22.02 44.14 -24.65
N ARG A 696 -20.78 44.44 -25.06
CA ARG A 696 -19.61 43.60 -24.78
C ARG A 696 -18.95 44.10 -23.50
N ILE A 697 -18.94 43.29 -22.45
CA ILE A 697 -18.47 43.66 -21.10
C ILE A 697 -17.21 42.86 -20.77
N GLU A 698 -16.12 43.55 -20.44
CA GLU A 698 -14.81 42.97 -20.16
C GLU A 698 -14.14 43.61 -18.95
N THR A 699 -13.30 42.86 -18.26
CA THR A 699 -12.46 43.41 -17.18
C THR A 699 -11.09 43.80 -17.72
N VAL A 700 -10.55 44.90 -17.21
CA VAL A 700 -9.21 45.40 -17.54
C VAL A 700 -8.43 45.52 -16.24
N LYS A 701 -7.19 45.02 -16.24
CA LYS A 701 -6.27 45.16 -15.10
C LYS A 701 -5.11 46.08 -15.47
N ASN A 702 -4.63 46.86 -14.50
CA ASN A 702 -3.46 47.73 -14.64
C ASN A 702 -3.53 48.73 -15.82
N GLY A 703 -4.73 49.07 -16.29
CA GLY A 703 -4.95 49.99 -17.41
C GLY A 703 -4.62 49.41 -18.79
N ASP A 704 -4.45 48.09 -18.92
CA ASP A 704 -4.15 47.46 -20.21
C ASP A 704 -5.42 47.12 -21.00
N PHE A 705 -6.02 48.15 -21.61
CA PHE A 705 -7.23 48.00 -22.45
C PHE A 705 -6.99 47.16 -23.72
N ASN A 706 -5.74 46.92 -24.12
CA ASN A 706 -5.43 46.09 -25.28
C ASN A 706 -5.48 44.59 -24.95
N ASN A 707 -5.34 44.24 -23.67
CA ASN A 707 -5.36 42.85 -23.20
C ASN A 707 -6.37 42.72 -22.03
N PRO A 708 -7.69 42.83 -22.31
CA PRO A 708 -8.71 42.53 -21.31
C PRO A 708 -8.56 41.11 -20.76
N VAL A 709 -8.92 40.92 -19.49
CA VAL A 709 -8.65 39.68 -18.75
C VAL A 709 -9.84 38.73 -18.81
N LEU A 710 -11.00 39.17 -18.33
CA LEU A 710 -12.23 38.39 -18.33
C LEU A 710 -13.26 39.00 -19.27
N SER A 711 -14.15 38.16 -19.80
CA SER A 711 -15.32 38.62 -20.54
C SER A 711 -16.59 38.02 -19.96
N TYR A 712 -17.66 38.83 -19.92
CA TYR A 712 -18.95 38.41 -19.42
C TYR A 712 -19.59 37.32 -20.31
N TRP A 713 -19.40 37.39 -21.64
CA TRP A 713 -19.98 36.40 -22.56
C TRP A 713 -19.11 36.02 -23.74
N SER A 714 -18.03 36.75 -24.03
CA SER A 714 -17.14 36.45 -25.16
C SER A 714 -15.97 35.52 -24.81
N ALA A 715 -15.90 35.02 -23.57
CA ALA A 715 -14.86 34.08 -23.15
C ALA A 715 -15.13 32.68 -23.76
N PRO A 716 -14.08 31.94 -24.15
CA PRO A 716 -14.24 30.66 -24.85
C PRO A 716 -14.85 29.54 -24.01
N ARG A 717 -14.77 29.61 -22.67
CA ARG A 717 -15.17 28.53 -21.75
C ARG A 717 -16.40 28.85 -20.91
N CYS A 718 -16.75 30.12 -20.72
CA CYS A 718 -17.87 30.54 -19.87
C CYS A 718 -18.62 31.72 -20.49
N ASN A 719 -19.94 31.56 -20.65
CA ASN A 719 -20.85 32.60 -21.10
C ASN A 719 -21.88 32.89 -20.01
N MET A 720 -21.79 34.06 -19.37
CA MET A 720 -22.67 34.42 -18.26
C MET A 720 -24.09 34.77 -18.70
N PHE A 721 -24.33 35.17 -19.96
CA PHE A 721 -25.69 35.32 -20.46
C PHE A 721 -26.42 33.97 -20.46
N LEU A 722 -25.77 32.95 -21.01
CA LEU A 722 -26.30 31.59 -20.98
C LEU A 722 -26.46 31.06 -19.55
N ARG A 723 -25.42 31.25 -18.71
CA ARG A 723 -25.40 30.73 -17.34
C ARG A 723 -26.50 31.33 -16.47
N GLU A 724 -26.68 32.64 -16.53
CA GLU A 724 -27.71 33.38 -15.77
C GLU A 724 -29.10 33.24 -16.38
N GLY A 725 -29.26 32.40 -17.42
CA GLY A 725 -30.55 32.02 -17.97
C GLY A 725 -31.18 33.09 -18.86
N PHE A 726 -30.38 33.75 -19.70
CA PHE A 726 -30.85 34.74 -20.66
C PHE A 726 -31.96 34.18 -21.57
N ILE A 727 -32.98 35.00 -21.81
CA ILE A 727 -34.14 34.63 -22.62
C ILE A 727 -33.90 35.10 -24.06
N TYR A 728 -33.52 34.17 -24.94
CA TYR A 728 -33.19 34.47 -26.34
C TYR A 728 -34.39 34.76 -27.24
N GLU A 729 -35.61 34.49 -26.78
CA GLU A 729 -36.83 34.82 -27.51
C GLU A 729 -37.87 35.41 -26.56
N LYS A 730 -38.37 36.61 -26.88
CA LYS A 730 -39.49 37.21 -26.16
C LYS A 730 -40.54 37.70 -27.14
N THR A 731 -41.79 37.49 -26.78
CA THR A 731 -42.93 38.06 -27.47
C THR A 731 -43.31 39.37 -26.79
N ASP A 732 -43.36 40.44 -27.57
CA ASP A 732 -43.77 41.75 -27.09
C ASP A 732 -45.29 41.86 -26.90
N TYR A 733 -45.75 42.99 -26.38
CA TYR A 733 -47.18 43.29 -26.23
C TYR A 733 -48.00 43.22 -27.53
N HIS A 734 -47.37 43.45 -28.68
CA HIS A 734 -48.02 43.41 -29.99
C HIS A 734 -48.09 41.99 -30.58
N GLY A 735 -47.60 40.97 -29.86
CA GLY A 735 -47.56 39.59 -30.32
C GLY A 735 -46.41 39.30 -31.29
N ILE A 736 -45.42 40.19 -31.37
CA ILE A 736 -44.23 40.04 -32.21
C ILE A 736 -43.13 39.37 -31.39
N THR A 737 -42.60 38.26 -31.90
CA THR A 737 -41.47 37.57 -31.27
C THR A 737 -40.15 38.11 -31.82
N PHE A 738 -39.30 38.58 -30.91
CA PHE A 738 -37.94 39.00 -31.20
C PHE A 738 -36.95 37.92 -30.75
N THR A 739 -35.93 37.69 -31.58
CA THR A 739 -34.80 36.81 -31.26
C THR A 739 -33.59 37.68 -30.89
N PHE A 740 -32.94 37.34 -29.77
CA PHE A 740 -31.85 38.10 -29.19
C PHE A 740 -30.52 37.36 -29.26
N LYS A 741 -29.45 38.09 -28.97
CA LYS A 741 -28.08 37.58 -28.86
C LYS A 741 -27.51 37.95 -27.49
N ASP A 742 -26.44 37.27 -27.11
CA ASP A 742 -25.67 37.63 -25.92
C ASP A 742 -25.25 39.11 -25.99
N GLY A 743 -25.43 39.81 -24.89
CA GLY A 743 -25.19 41.25 -24.80
C GLY A 743 -26.42 42.13 -25.07
N ASP A 744 -27.54 41.64 -25.60
CA ASP A 744 -28.72 42.51 -25.83
C ASP A 744 -29.36 42.97 -24.51
N ILE A 745 -29.40 44.30 -24.28
CA ILE A 745 -29.79 44.89 -22.99
C ILE A 745 -31.17 45.56 -23.04
N VAL A 746 -31.42 46.39 -24.05
CA VAL A 746 -32.60 47.26 -24.09
C VAL A 746 -32.89 47.76 -25.50
N PHE A 747 -34.17 47.98 -25.78
CA PHE A 747 -34.66 48.59 -27.01
C PHE A 747 -34.91 50.08 -26.83
N TYR A 748 -34.55 50.87 -27.85
CA TYR A 748 -34.87 52.29 -27.97
C TYR A 748 -35.72 52.56 -29.22
N ASP A 749 -36.79 53.32 -29.11
CA ASP A 749 -37.58 53.76 -30.27
C ASP A 749 -36.74 54.66 -31.21
N THR A 750 -36.84 54.45 -32.52
CA THR A 750 -36.21 55.35 -33.50
C THR A 750 -36.99 56.64 -33.75
N ASP A 751 -38.28 56.66 -33.44
CA ASP A 751 -39.21 57.77 -33.72
C ASP A 751 -39.73 58.51 -32.47
N LYS A 752 -39.36 58.08 -31.26
CA LYS A 752 -39.80 58.71 -30.00
C LYS A 752 -38.61 59.22 -29.20
N ARG A 753 -38.76 60.41 -28.63
CA ARG A 753 -37.70 61.11 -27.90
C ARG A 753 -38.20 61.56 -26.53
N SER A 754 -37.33 61.59 -25.51
CA SER A 754 -37.70 62.04 -24.17
C SER A 754 -38.14 63.49 -24.17
N SER A 755 -37.59 64.34 -25.06
CA SER A 755 -38.01 65.73 -25.22
C SER A 755 -39.48 65.90 -25.65
N ASP A 756 -40.12 64.88 -26.23
CA ASP A 756 -41.54 64.93 -26.60
C ASP A 756 -42.47 64.90 -25.37
N ASP A 757 -42.00 64.32 -24.25
CA ASP A 757 -42.77 64.22 -23.00
C ASP A 757 -42.77 65.53 -22.20
N TYR A 758 -41.82 66.43 -22.48
CA TYR A 758 -41.68 67.72 -21.79
C TYR A 758 -42.19 68.90 -22.62
N ARG A 759 -42.73 68.67 -23.82
CA ARG A 759 -43.39 69.72 -24.61
C ARG A 759 -44.75 70.05 -24.02
N THR A 760 -44.77 71.02 -23.10
CA THR A 760 -46.00 71.73 -22.72
C THR A 760 -46.56 72.44 -23.94
N GLY A 761 -47.83 72.17 -24.26
CA GLY A 761 -48.55 72.85 -25.33
C GLY A 761 -48.57 74.36 -25.11
N GLY A 762 -47.70 75.08 -25.80
CA GLY A 762 -47.87 76.49 -26.08
C GLY A 762 -48.71 76.62 -27.34
N THR A 763 -50.02 76.86 -27.19
CA THR A 763 -50.74 77.57 -28.24
C THR A 763 -50.19 79.00 -28.27
N HIS A 764 -49.41 79.33 -29.28
CA HIS A 764 -49.38 80.67 -29.88
C HIS A 764 -48.87 80.63 -31.31
#